data_AF-A0A850M7T0-F1
#
_entry.id   AF-A0A850M7T0-F1
#
_cell.length_a   1.000
_cell.length_b   1.000
_cell.length_c   1.000
_cell.angle_alpha   90.00
_cell.angle_beta   90.00
_cell.angle_gamma   90.00
#
_symmetry.space_group_name_H-M   'P 1'
#
loop_
_entity.id
_entity.type
_entity.pdbx_description
1 polymer ?
#
loop_
_entity_poly.entity_id
_entity_poly.type
_entity_poly.pdbx_seq_one_letter_code
_entity_poly.pdbx_strand_id
1 'polypeptide(L)'
;MVQASIPRKRNLLYEMLLRLSGIKKRVTLSDEEIQEKTTTLRNEYLPFLTAFPNFIKSFIREVHHHLEDNIRIAEIENKEILEPIYQEIKSLELQDTDLEEEYTKLLNLINSQLQILKGFEPEKEEIISDADQFIQYLLIAFNRIDKKLGKIQQSEPSEQIADYHSLVSRVREVLTLLSDFDVIKNNIEELNTRIKSINSELKYKEASFSFALINRGFKQGNIPLKKYITLLGKKIRAEIIRATMILTLKKFGEQSLEQIKERTAIDSRELLINCMTLLDRQELTITKSGHKNLYGTLREYPKLYRFLSKEIMKLKKNKNKFPVISRSLLNAILAMSNGMLEKILKIGPETDKIYDEEIQNLTDTLDKIFKSFKPLDSSQEREIKNYRIQALIELYNMFRVKMVHEKEPYLVEPSHQEQRMQQLDNFLLTAMRMDFERGLLLSILRKKGPASIKNLAEWSGLSEKKVVRHILKMLKDKKLLTKGTKDDYFLYDVSRTLTDLEIQFVNTCNPFIGLIKSFKNLPIAGDLTVQQISPLVNEFHRMSENFRKLIEINFDSKIKEELQSQLLMTNSILNRGLAFEEMLPKTRSKFDLTKLAMMSLPRIDEEHAGIIDPEYLVGFGDIEWDINKCLACASCQEICPESAVNLVNEWDLPATFEMSEEDLENLPENRRKLIQLIKNLAVKKPDKSIKLPENTLGFGKVDYNPLICIACRKCEDRCPNSALTFHEYWNFPAIMKNLLEEG
;
A
#
# COMPACT_ATOMS: atom_id res chain seq x y z
N MET A 1 39.77 39.66 -21.54
CA MET A 1 41.18 39.32 -21.26
C MET A 1 41.40 38.74 -19.85
N VAL A 2 40.57 39.05 -18.84
CA VAL A 2 40.73 38.58 -17.44
C VAL A 2 40.27 37.13 -17.18
N GLN A 3 39.38 36.54 -17.98
CA GLN A 3 38.99 35.13 -17.81
C GLN A 3 40.17 34.13 -17.88
N ALA A 4 41.32 34.54 -18.44
CA ALA A 4 42.52 33.73 -18.50
C ALA A 4 43.34 33.73 -17.18
N SER A 5 43.15 34.71 -16.29
CA SER A 5 43.87 34.81 -15.01
C SER A 5 43.09 34.26 -13.82
N ILE A 6 41.80 33.93 -13.99
CA ILE A 6 40.98 33.30 -12.96
C ILE A 6 41.20 31.79 -12.98
N PRO A 7 41.54 31.14 -11.84
CA PRO A 7 41.74 29.70 -11.79
C PRO A 7 40.54 28.94 -12.37
N ARG A 8 40.79 27.93 -13.21
CA ARG A 8 39.78 27.20 -14.01
C ARG A 8 38.58 26.69 -13.20
N LYS A 9 38.82 26.27 -11.95
CA LYS A 9 37.78 25.77 -11.02
C LYS A 9 36.81 26.88 -10.59
N ARG A 10 37.26 28.14 -10.51
CA ARG A 10 36.46 29.31 -10.12
C ARG A 10 35.68 29.90 -11.27
N ASN A 11 36.23 29.86 -12.49
CA ASN A 11 35.55 30.35 -13.68
C ASN A 11 34.19 29.67 -13.90
N LEU A 12 34.08 28.37 -13.61
CA LEU A 12 32.81 27.63 -13.66
C LEU A 12 31.75 28.15 -12.67
N LEU A 13 32.15 28.45 -11.44
CA LEU A 13 31.24 29.02 -10.43
C LEU A 13 30.81 30.44 -10.83
N TYR A 14 31.72 31.24 -11.37
CA TYR A 14 31.41 32.58 -11.86
C TYR A 14 30.49 32.55 -13.08
N GLU A 15 30.71 31.66 -14.04
CA GLU A 15 29.77 31.44 -15.15
C GLU A 15 28.38 31.05 -14.65
N MET A 16 28.31 30.21 -13.62
CA MET A 16 27.05 29.82 -13.00
C MET A 16 26.36 31.02 -12.35
N LEU A 17 27.08 31.86 -11.59
CA LEU A 17 26.56 33.08 -10.97
C LEU A 17 26.10 34.12 -12.01
N LEU A 18 26.82 34.28 -13.11
CA LEU A 18 26.44 35.18 -14.22
C LEU A 18 25.20 34.66 -14.96
N ARG A 19 25.09 33.35 -15.17
CA ARG A 19 23.89 32.72 -15.75
C ARG A 19 22.67 32.84 -14.83
N LEU A 20 22.85 32.64 -13.53
CA LEU A 20 21.78 32.74 -12.53
C LEU A 20 21.33 34.20 -12.30
N SER A 21 22.25 35.16 -12.33
CA SER A 21 21.94 36.60 -12.22
C SER A 21 21.38 37.20 -13.52
N GLY A 22 21.56 36.52 -14.66
CA GLY A 22 20.98 36.87 -15.96
C GLY A 22 21.52 38.17 -16.56
N ILE A 23 22.78 38.50 -16.28
CA ILE A 23 23.47 39.65 -16.85
C ILE A 23 24.02 39.25 -18.23
N LYS A 24 23.22 39.43 -19.30
CA LYS A 24 23.70 39.43 -20.70
C LYS A 24 23.50 40.82 -21.31
N LYS A 25 24.44 41.22 -22.18
CA LYS A 25 24.51 42.51 -22.88
C LYS A 25 23.15 42.93 -23.43
N ARG A 26 22.71 44.16 -23.10
CA ARG A 26 21.44 44.75 -23.58
C ARG A 26 21.48 44.92 -25.11
N VAL A 27 20.53 44.30 -25.80
CA VAL A 27 20.06 44.78 -27.10
C VAL A 27 18.90 45.72 -26.78
N THR A 28 19.06 47.01 -27.03
CA THR A 28 17.97 47.99 -26.88
C THR A 28 17.18 48.00 -28.19
N LEU A 29 16.01 47.35 -28.21
CA LEU A 29 15.04 47.55 -29.28
C LEU A 29 14.50 48.99 -29.22
N SER A 30 14.23 49.59 -30.38
CA SER A 30 13.52 50.87 -30.45
C SER A 30 12.01 50.68 -30.16
N ASP A 31 11.32 51.76 -29.76
CA ASP A 31 9.87 51.72 -29.53
C ASP A 31 9.09 51.35 -30.81
N GLU A 32 9.62 51.70 -31.99
CA GLU A 32 9.06 51.32 -33.30
C GLU A 32 9.17 49.82 -33.55
N GLU A 33 10.32 49.20 -33.26
CA GLU A 33 10.52 47.74 -33.38
C GLU A 33 9.64 46.95 -32.41
N ILE A 34 9.41 47.49 -31.21
CA ILE A 34 8.49 46.90 -30.21
C ILE A 34 7.04 46.95 -30.74
N GLN A 35 6.62 48.08 -31.32
CA GLN A 35 5.27 48.21 -31.89
C GLN A 35 5.07 47.29 -33.10
N GLU A 36 6.05 47.20 -33.99
CA GLU A 36 6.01 46.31 -35.15
C GLU A 36 5.87 44.84 -34.71
N LYS A 37 6.71 44.37 -33.80
CA LYS A 37 6.64 42.99 -33.27
C LYS A 37 5.35 42.70 -32.52
N THR A 38 4.82 43.67 -31.78
CA THR A 38 3.51 43.55 -31.12
C THR A 38 2.39 43.40 -32.13
N THR A 39 2.45 44.16 -33.24
CA THR A 39 1.46 44.12 -34.31
C THR A 39 1.51 42.79 -35.06
N THR A 40 2.71 42.28 -35.36
CA THR A 40 2.87 40.96 -35.99
C THR A 40 2.33 39.84 -35.11
N LEU A 41 2.63 39.86 -33.79
CA LEU A 41 2.10 38.88 -32.85
C LEU A 41 0.57 38.97 -32.74
N ARG A 42 0.01 40.19 -32.73
CA ARG A 42 -1.44 40.43 -32.74
C ARG A 42 -2.11 39.85 -33.99
N ASN A 43 -1.51 40.04 -35.17
CA ASN A 43 -2.07 39.56 -36.44
C ASN A 43 -2.11 38.03 -36.53
N GLU A 44 -1.21 37.32 -35.85
CA GLU A 44 -1.24 35.84 -35.77
C GLU A 44 -2.14 35.33 -34.65
N TYR A 45 -2.26 36.10 -33.58
CA TYR A 45 -3.11 35.79 -32.44
C TYR A 45 -4.61 35.94 -32.75
N LEU A 46 -4.98 36.95 -33.55
CA LEU A 46 -6.39 37.25 -33.83
C LEU A 46 -7.13 36.11 -34.56
N PRO A 47 -6.60 35.48 -35.62
CA PRO A 47 -7.22 34.32 -36.26
C PRO A 47 -7.45 33.17 -35.27
N PHE A 48 -6.52 32.94 -34.34
CA PHE A 48 -6.65 31.91 -33.32
C PHE A 48 -7.85 32.18 -32.41
N LEU A 49 -7.99 33.41 -31.89
CA LEU A 49 -9.13 33.79 -31.06
C LEU A 49 -10.48 33.60 -31.77
N THR A 50 -10.54 33.81 -33.07
CA THR A 50 -11.78 33.63 -33.84
C THR A 50 -12.08 32.16 -34.15
N ALA A 51 -11.06 31.34 -34.37
CA ALA A 51 -11.23 29.93 -34.74
C ALA A 51 -11.44 29.02 -33.51
N PHE A 52 -10.81 29.34 -32.39
CA PHE A 52 -10.75 28.47 -31.22
C PHE A 52 -12.11 28.20 -30.56
N PRO A 53 -13.06 29.14 -30.43
CA PRO A 53 -14.40 28.85 -29.89
C PRO A 53 -15.15 27.80 -30.71
N ASN A 54 -15.05 27.85 -32.05
CA ASN A 54 -15.66 26.86 -32.93
C ASN A 54 -15.04 25.47 -32.74
N PHE A 55 -13.72 25.41 -32.56
CA PHE A 55 -13.02 24.18 -32.20
C PHE A 55 -13.48 23.64 -30.84
N ILE A 56 -13.61 24.49 -29.82
CA ILE A 56 -14.11 24.06 -28.50
C ILE A 56 -15.53 23.48 -28.61
N LYS A 57 -16.38 24.06 -29.48
CA LYS A 57 -17.74 23.54 -29.74
C LYS A 57 -17.71 22.11 -30.29
N SER A 58 -16.91 21.84 -31.32
CA SER A 58 -16.77 20.49 -31.87
C SER A 58 -16.09 19.54 -30.87
N PHE A 59 -15.11 20.04 -30.12
CA PHE A 59 -14.33 19.23 -29.19
C PHE A 59 -15.10 18.83 -27.93
N ILE A 60 -15.98 19.68 -27.39
CA ILE A 60 -16.86 19.31 -26.25
C ILE A 60 -17.74 18.11 -26.61
N ARG A 61 -18.28 18.07 -27.83
CA ARG A 61 -19.08 16.93 -28.31
C ARG A 61 -18.26 15.64 -28.34
N GLU A 62 -17.02 15.73 -28.83
CA GLU A 62 -16.13 14.57 -28.88
C GLU A 62 -15.74 14.12 -27.47
N VAL A 63 -15.44 15.04 -26.55
CA VAL A 63 -15.15 14.71 -25.15
C VAL A 63 -16.36 14.05 -24.49
N HIS A 64 -17.57 14.56 -24.71
CA HIS A 64 -18.80 13.92 -24.24
C HIS A 64 -18.93 12.48 -24.75
N HIS A 65 -18.82 12.28 -26.08
CA HIS A 65 -18.93 10.97 -26.71
C HIS A 65 -17.84 10.00 -26.23
N HIS A 66 -16.59 10.45 -26.14
CA HIS A 66 -15.48 9.64 -25.66
C HIS A 66 -15.67 9.23 -24.18
N LEU A 67 -16.21 10.11 -23.36
CA LEU A 67 -16.53 9.83 -21.96
C LEU A 67 -17.70 8.85 -21.80
N GLU A 68 -18.72 8.95 -22.65
CA GLU A 68 -19.89 8.09 -22.65
C GLU A 68 -19.55 6.68 -23.16
N ASP A 69 -18.91 6.57 -24.33
CA ASP A 69 -18.77 5.29 -25.04
C ASP A 69 -17.44 4.56 -24.78
N ASN A 70 -16.32 5.29 -24.64
CA ASN A 70 -15.01 4.68 -24.46
C ASN A 70 -14.64 4.50 -22.98
N ILE A 71 -14.71 5.59 -22.20
CA ILE A 71 -14.36 5.56 -20.77
C ILE A 71 -15.51 4.99 -19.92
N ARG A 72 -16.75 5.04 -20.44
CA ARG A 72 -17.95 4.55 -19.76
C ARG A 72 -18.04 5.07 -18.34
N ILE A 73 -18.27 6.39 -18.19
CA ILE A 73 -18.36 7.04 -16.87
C ILE A 73 -19.25 6.29 -15.86
N ALA A 74 -20.29 5.58 -16.33
CA ALA A 74 -21.16 4.74 -15.51
C ALA A 74 -20.41 3.64 -14.72
N GLU A 75 -19.24 3.19 -15.18
CA GLU A 75 -18.38 2.18 -14.55
C GLU A 75 -17.41 2.80 -13.51
N ILE A 76 -17.30 4.14 -13.45
CA ILE A 76 -16.47 4.82 -12.43
C ILE A 76 -17.24 4.88 -11.12
N GLU A 77 -16.78 4.12 -10.12
CA GLU A 77 -17.40 4.04 -8.79
C GLU A 77 -16.90 5.12 -7.81
N ASN A 78 -15.83 5.84 -8.16
CA ASN A 78 -15.14 6.73 -7.23
C ASN A 78 -15.61 8.18 -7.33
N LYS A 79 -16.52 8.53 -6.43
CA LYS A 79 -17.03 9.90 -6.25
C LYS A 79 -15.93 10.94 -6.02
N GLU A 80 -14.82 10.59 -5.37
CA GLU A 80 -13.75 11.56 -5.05
C GLU A 80 -12.98 12.04 -6.29
N ILE A 81 -13.11 11.36 -7.43
CA ILE A 81 -12.51 11.77 -8.71
C ILE A 81 -13.54 12.55 -9.54
N LEU A 82 -14.77 12.05 -9.59
CA LEU A 82 -15.85 12.67 -10.36
C LEU A 82 -16.24 14.03 -9.79
N GLU A 83 -16.30 14.20 -8.46
CA GLU A 83 -16.79 15.43 -7.83
C GLU A 83 -15.86 16.63 -8.07
N PRO A 84 -14.53 16.57 -7.84
CA PRO A 84 -13.65 17.70 -8.13
C PRO A 84 -13.68 18.10 -9.62
N ILE A 85 -13.64 17.13 -10.53
CA ILE A 85 -13.69 17.38 -11.97
C ILE A 85 -15.04 17.99 -12.37
N TYR A 86 -16.16 17.50 -11.82
CA TYR A 86 -17.48 18.10 -12.04
C TYR A 86 -17.52 19.56 -11.58
N GLN A 87 -17.03 19.86 -10.37
CA GLN A 87 -17.01 21.23 -9.86
C GLN A 87 -16.10 22.14 -10.68
N GLU A 88 -14.95 21.63 -11.12
CA GLU A 88 -14.06 22.38 -12.00
C GLU A 88 -14.68 22.65 -13.35
N ILE A 89 -15.27 21.64 -14.01
CA ILE A 89 -15.97 21.83 -15.28
C ILE A 89 -17.10 22.83 -15.10
N LYS A 90 -17.92 22.70 -14.05
CA LYS A 90 -19.03 23.61 -13.73
C LYS A 90 -18.58 25.06 -13.51
N SER A 91 -17.42 25.26 -12.89
CA SER A 91 -16.85 26.60 -12.67
C SER A 91 -16.39 27.30 -13.95
N LEU A 92 -16.30 26.56 -15.07
CA LEU A 92 -15.88 27.13 -16.35
C LEU A 92 -16.94 28.02 -16.98
N GLU A 93 -18.18 28.13 -16.50
CA GLU A 93 -19.23 29.09 -16.93
C GLU A 93 -19.08 29.56 -18.40
N LEU A 94 -19.37 28.69 -19.35
CA LEU A 94 -19.35 29.03 -20.79
C LEU A 94 -20.66 29.75 -21.14
N GLN A 95 -20.66 31.08 -21.14
CA GLN A 95 -21.84 31.94 -21.36
C GLN A 95 -22.25 32.10 -22.84
N ASP A 96 -21.68 31.30 -23.75
CA ASP A 96 -22.06 31.33 -25.16
C ASP A 96 -23.29 30.44 -25.36
N THR A 97 -24.42 31.03 -25.78
CA THR A 97 -25.71 30.35 -25.99
C THR A 97 -25.61 29.15 -26.92
N ASP A 98 -24.60 29.14 -27.80
CA ASP A 98 -24.34 28.07 -28.76
C ASP A 98 -23.52 26.89 -28.19
N LEU A 99 -22.85 27.07 -27.05
CA LEU A 99 -22.06 26.05 -26.35
C LEU A 99 -22.83 25.41 -25.18
N GLU A 100 -23.87 26.08 -24.71
CA GLU A 100 -24.60 25.74 -23.49
C GLU A 100 -25.22 24.34 -23.54
N GLU A 101 -25.73 23.90 -24.70
CA GLU A 101 -26.38 22.59 -24.85
C GLU A 101 -25.41 21.42 -24.62
N GLU A 102 -24.28 21.39 -25.33
CA GLU A 102 -23.31 20.28 -25.25
C GLU A 102 -22.54 20.27 -23.94
N TYR A 103 -22.23 21.45 -23.42
CA TYR A 103 -21.64 21.61 -22.10
C TYR A 103 -22.59 21.13 -20.99
N THR A 104 -23.89 21.40 -21.11
CA THR A 104 -24.91 20.89 -20.19
C THR A 104 -25.05 19.37 -20.27
N LYS A 105 -24.98 18.78 -21.48
CA LYS A 105 -24.96 17.31 -21.64
C LYS A 105 -23.76 16.69 -20.92
N LEU A 106 -22.55 17.24 -21.08
CA LEU A 106 -21.35 16.79 -20.38
C LEU A 106 -21.47 16.88 -18.85
N LEU A 107 -21.99 17.99 -18.34
CA LEU A 107 -22.24 18.16 -16.90
C LEU A 107 -23.29 17.17 -16.39
N ASN A 108 -24.36 16.93 -17.15
CA ASN A 108 -25.41 15.98 -16.80
C ASN A 108 -24.91 14.53 -16.80
N LEU A 109 -24.03 14.16 -17.73
CA LEU A 109 -23.39 12.84 -17.78
C LEU A 109 -22.58 12.55 -16.51
N ILE A 110 -21.75 13.51 -16.07
CA ILE A 110 -20.95 13.35 -14.84
C ILE A 110 -21.85 13.41 -13.59
N ASN A 111 -22.84 14.32 -13.57
CA ASN A 111 -23.74 14.48 -12.43
C ASN A 111 -24.67 13.29 -12.23
N SER A 112 -25.18 12.66 -13.30
CA SER A 112 -26.07 11.49 -13.21
C SER A 112 -25.37 10.34 -12.47
N GLN A 113 -24.10 10.07 -12.80
CA GLN A 113 -23.29 9.09 -12.09
C GLN A 113 -23.00 9.51 -10.65
N LEU A 114 -22.70 10.79 -10.40
CA LEU A 114 -22.55 11.31 -9.04
C LEU A 114 -23.81 11.14 -8.19
N GLN A 115 -25.02 11.26 -8.76
CA GLN A 115 -26.28 11.05 -8.05
C GLN A 115 -26.51 9.57 -7.72
N ILE A 116 -26.20 8.65 -8.66
CA ILE A 116 -26.23 7.20 -8.43
C ILE A 116 -25.30 6.85 -7.25
N LEU A 117 -24.07 7.38 -7.24
CA LEU A 117 -23.10 7.15 -6.17
C LEU A 117 -23.45 7.86 -4.85
N LYS A 118 -24.28 8.90 -4.88
CA LYS A 118 -24.78 9.61 -3.68
C LYS A 118 -25.98 8.90 -3.02
N GLY A 119 -26.54 7.85 -3.64
CA GLY A 119 -27.51 6.96 -2.99
C GLY A 119 -28.98 7.35 -3.13
N PHE A 120 -29.40 7.93 -4.26
CA PHE A 120 -30.83 7.91 -4.63
C PHE A 120 -31.21 6.50 -5.11
N GLU A 121 -31.52 5.59 -4.19
CA GLU A 121 -32.25 4.35 -4.50
C GLU A 121 -33.75 4.66 -4.62
N PRO A 122 -34.47 4.20 -5.66
CA PRO A 122 -35.93 4.19 -5.65
C PRO A 122 -36.42 3.24 -4.54
N GLU A 123 -37.47 3.67 -3.85
CA GLU A 123 -38.12 2.97 -2.74
C GLU A 123 -38.31 1.47 -3.05
N LYS A 124 -37.67 0.61 -2.25
CA LYS A 124 -37.97 -0.82 -2.23
C LYS A 124 -39.15 -1.07 -1.30
N GLU A 125 -40.22 -1.59 -1.90
CA GLU A 125 -41.44 -2.09 -1.27
C GLU A 125 -41.17 -2.89 0.01
N GLU A 126 -41.95 -2.57 1.04
CA GLU A 126 -42.12 -3.38 2.25
C GLU A 126 -42.67 -4.76 1.88
N ILE A 127 -41.83 -5.79 1.91
CA ILE A 127 -42.29 -7.17 2.04
C ILE A 127 -42.23 -7.54 3.52
N ILE A 128 -43.27 -7.16 4.26
CA ILE A 128 -43.59 -7.78 5.55
C ILE A 128 -45.00 -8.36 5.42
N SER A 129 -45.09 -9.62 4.98
CA SER A 129 -46.21 -10.47 5.39
C SER A 129 -45.75 -11.89 5.75
N ASP A 130 -46.21 -12.30 6.93
CA ASP A 130 -46.41 -13.68 7.42
C ASP A 130 -45.24 -14.57 7.85
N ALA A 131 -44.30 -14.00 8.61
CA ALA A 131 -43.40 -14.72 9.51
C ALA A 131 -44.08 -15.84 10.35
N ASP A 132 -45.25 -15.56 10.90
CA ASP A 132 -45.95 -16.48 11.81
C ASP A 132 -46.58 -17.66 11.08
N GLN A 133 -47.08 -17.45 9.86
CA GLN A 133 -47.63 -18.51 9.02
C GLN A 133 -46.55 -19.52 8.62
N PHE A 134 -45.34 -19.05 8.30
CA PHE A 134 -44.23 -19.93 7.98
C PHE A 134 -43.75 -20.76 9.18
N ILE A 135 -43.78 -20.22 10.40
CA ILE A 135 -43.41 -20.97 11.62
C ILE A 135 -44.41 -22.09 11.91
N GLN A 136 -45.69 -21.88 11.62
CA GLN A 136 -46.70 -22.95 11.73
C GLN A 136 -46.45 -24.08 10.72
N TYR A 137 -46.08 -23.77 9.49
CA TYR A 137 -45.71 -24.78 8.49
C TYR A 137 -44.48 -25.61 8.91
N LEU A 138 -43.47 -24.97 9.52
CA LEU A 138 -42.34 -25.70 10.10
C LEU A 138 -42.79 -26.69 11.18
N LEU A 139 -43.65 -26.25 12.11
CA LEU A 139 -44.11 -27.10 13.20
C LEU A 139 -44.89 -28.33 12.68
N ILE A 140 -45.70 -28.15 11.63
CA ILE A 140 -46.40 -29.25 10.96
C ILE A 140 -45.41 -30.23 10.31
N ALA A 141 -44.41 -29.73 9.59
CA ALA A 141 -43.41 -30.56 8.92
C ALA A 141 -42.59 -31.39 9.93
N PHE A 142 -42.11 -30.76 11.01
CA PHE A 142 -41.42 -31.46 12.09
C PHE A 142 -42.31 -32.54 12.74
N ASN A 143 -43.58 -32.26 13.01
CA ASN A 143 -44.52 -33.26 13.56
C ASN A 143 -44.73 -34.47 12.64
N ARG A 144 -44.75 -34.27 11.32
CA ARG A 144 -44.86 -35.38 10.35
C ARG A 144 -43.63 -36.28 10.36
N ILE A 145 -42.43 -35.69 10.44
CA ILE A 145 -41.17 -36.42 10.58
C ILE A 145 -41.18 -37.25 11.88
N ASP A 146 -41.59 -36.65 13.01
CA ASP A 146 -41.65 -37.37 14.29
C ASP A 146 -42.60 -38.57 14.26
N LYS A 147 -43.78 -38.43 13.63
CA LYS A 147 -44.73 -39.54 13.46
C LYS A 147 -44.16 -40.66 12.60
N LYS A 148 -43.43 -40.35 11.52
CA LYS A 148 -42.76 -41.37 10.69
C LYS A 148 -41.65 -42.08 11.46
N LEU A 149 -40.84 -41.35 12.23
CA LEU A 149 -39.83 -41.93 13.12
C LEU A 149 -40.45 -42.89 14.15
N GLY A 150 -41.59 -42.52 14.74
CA GLY A 150 -42.33 -43.37 15.68
C GLY A 150 -42.78 -44.71 15.08
N LYS A 151 -43.15 -44.73 13.79
CA LYS A 151 -43.52 -45.97 13.08
C LYS A 151 -42.32 -46.89 12.83
N ILE A 152 -41.14 -46.32 12.56
CA ILE A 152 -39.89 -47.10 12.37
C ILE A 152 -39.39 -47.65 13.71
N GLN A 153 -39.57 -46.90 14.80
CA GLN A 153 -39.16 -47.34 16.14
C GLN A 153 -39.99 -48.53 16.67
N GLN A 154 -41.21 -48.72 16.18
CA GLN A 154 -42.07 -49.86 16.54
C GLN A 154 -41.77 -51.14 15.74
N SER A 155 -40.86 -51.08 14.77
CA SER A 155 -40.36 -52.25 14.05
C SER A 155 -38.94 -52.60 14.49
N GLU A 156 -38.76 -53.08 15.73
CA GLU A 156 -37.59 -53.90 16.08
C GLU A 156 -37.98 -55.37 15.95
N PRO A 157 -37.48 -56.11 14.94
CA PRO A 157 -37.78 -57.53 14.83
C PRO A 157 -36.76 -58.32 15.66
N SER A 158 -37.27 -59.14 16.57
CA SER A 158 -36.52 -60.16 17.32
C SER A 158 -35.66 -61.09 16.43
N GLU A 159 -35.92 -61.16 15.12
CA GLU A 159 -35.09 -61.85 14.13
C GLU A 159 -33.64 -61.33 14.05
N GLN A 160 -33.39 -60.03 14.21
CA GLN A 160 -32.04 -59.48 13.98
C GLN A 160 -31.03 -59.80 15.09
N ILE A 161 -31.49 -60.23 16.27
CA ILE A 161 -30.63 -60.65 17.38
C ILE A 161 -30.20 -62.12 17.19
N ALA A 162 -31.09 -62.97 16.69
CA ALA A 162 -30.79 -64.37 16.35
C ALA A 162 -29.73 -64.45 15.25
N ASP A 163 -29.85 -63.63 14.21
CA ASP A 163 -28.88 -63.53 13.12
C ASP A 163 -27.49 -63.09 13.60
N TYR A 164 -27.43 -62.13 14.54
CA TYR A 164 -26.17 -61.70 15.16
C TYR A 164 -25.48 -62.84 15.91
N HIS A 165 -26.22 -63.57 16.76
CA HIS A 165 -25.64 -64.68 17.51
C HIS A 165 -25.16 -65.82 16.60
N SER A 166 -25.92 -66.13 15.55
CA SER A 166 -25.52 -67.11 14.52
C SER A 166 -24.22 -66.70 13.81
N LEU A 167 -24.11 -65.43 13.39
CA LEU A 167 -22.92 -64.90 12.74
C LEU A 167 -21.70 -64.90 13.67
N VAL A 168 -21.86 -64.45 14.92
CA VAL A 168 -20.77 -64.46 15.91
C VAL A 168 -20.31 -65.88 16.23
N SER A 169 -21.21 -66.86 16.28
CA SER A 169 -20.83 -68.27 16.46
C SER A 169 -19.93 -68.76 15.31
N ARG A 170 -20.30 -68.49 14.06
CA ARG A 170 -19.47 -68.85 12.90
C ARG A 170 -18.13 -68.11 12.87
N VAL A 171 -18.11 -66.85 13.29
CA VAL A 171 -16.86 -66.08 13.48
C VAL A 171 -15.95 -66.78 14.47
N ARG A 172 -16.48 -67.22 15.63
CA ARG A 172 -15.68 -67.93 16.64
C ARG A 172 -15.09 -69.21 16.08
N GLU A 173 -15.86 -70.00 15.35
CA GLU A 173 -15.35 -71.21 14.70
C GLU A 173 -14.16 -70.90 13.80
N VAL A 174 -14.27 -69.88 12.94
CA VAL A 174 -13.16 -69.47 12.07
C VAL A 174 -11.96 -68.93 12.86
N LEU A 175 -12.19 -68.18 13.93
CA LEU A 175 -11.09 -67.74 14.82
C LEU A 175 -10.40 -68.93 15.48
N THR A 176 -11.13 -69.94 15.96
CA THR A 176 -10.53 -71.15 16.54
C THR A 176 -9.66 -71.86 15.52
N LEU A 177 -10.16 -72.05 14.28
CA LEU A 177 -9.38 -72.64 13.18
C LEU A 177 -8.12 -71.83 12.84
N LEU A 178 -8.19 -70.50 12.92
CA LEU A 178 -7.05 -69.61 12.65
C LEU A 178 -5.98 -69.60 13.74
N SER A 179 -6.22 -70.27 14.88
CA SER A 179 -5.27 -70.29 16.01
C SER A 179 -4.28 -71.45 15.93
N ASP A 180 -4.56 -72.48 15.13
CA ASP A 180 -3.76 -73.70 15.02
C ASP A 180 -3.10 -73.80 13.64
N PHE A 181 -1.76 -73.82 13.63
CA PHE A 181 -0.96 -73.84 12.42
C PHE A 181 -1.20 -75.10 11.57
N ASP A 182 -1.31 -76.27 12.22
CA ASP A 182 -1.45 -77.56 11.53
C ASP A 182 -2.86 -77.71 10.96
N VAL A 183 -3.87 -77.20 11.67
CA VAL A 183 -5.25 -77.15 11.18
C VAL A 183 -5.36 -76.24 9.94
N ILE A 184 -4.73 -75.06 9.94
CA ILE A 184 -4.73 -74.18 8.76
C ILE A 184 -4.05 -74.90 7.60
N LYS A 185 -2.88 -75.52 7.82
CA LYS A 185 -2.10 -76.19 6.78
C LYS A 185 -2.90 -77.28 6.07
N ASN A 186 -3.70 -78.04 6.81
CA ASN A 186 -4.45 -79.18 6.28
C ASN A 186 -5.82 -78.80 5.66
N ASN A 187 -6.34 -77.59 5.92
CA ASN A 187 -7.71 -77.20 5.52
C ASN A 187 -7.80 -75.84 4.80
N ILE A 188 -6.77 -75.46 4.03
CA ILE A 188 -6.65 -74.11 3.44
C ILE A 188 -7.85 -73.71 2.58
N GLU A 189 -8.33 -74.58 1.70
CA GLU A 189 -9.40 -74.25 0.76
C GLU A 189 -10.74 -74.06 1.46
N GLU A 190 -11.05 -74.94 2.41
CA GLU A 190 -12.25 -74.83 3.23
C GLU A 190 -12.21 -73.56 4.09
N LEU A 191 -11.09 -73.30 4.75
CA LEU A 191 -10.89 -72.11 5.58
C LEU A 191 -11.04 -70.83 4.77
N ASN A 192 -10.49 -70.78 3.55
CA ASN A 192 -10.65 -69.65 2.65
C ASN A 192 -12.11 -69.39 2.29
N THR A 193 -12.88 -70.45 2.08
CA THR A 193 -14.31 -70.35 1.76
C THR A 193 -15.10 -69.82 2.95
N ARG A 194 -14.83 -70.34 4.15
CA ARG A 194 -15.44 -69.86 5.41
C ARG A 194 -15.11 -68.39 5.68
N ILE A 195 -13.84 -67.98 5.53
CA ILE A 195 -13.43 -66.57 5.72
C ILE A 195 -14.13 -65.66 4.70
N LYS A 196 -14.24 -66.09 3.43
CA LYS A 196 -14.93 -65.30 2.39
C LYS A 196 -16.41 -65.10 2.73
N SER A 197 -17.10 -66.15 3.16
CA SER A 197 -18.50 -66.10 3.60
C SER A 197 -18.67 -65.13 4.77
N ILE A 198 -17.88 -65.29 5.83
CA ILE A 198 -18.01 -64.44 7.02
C ILE A 198 -17.68 -62.98 6.71
N ASN A 199 -16.64 -62.69 5.92
CA ASN A 199 -16.30 -61.31 5.56
C ASN A 199 -17.42 -60.62 4.77
N SER A 200 -18.14 -61.36 3.92
CA SER A 200 -19.28 -60.81 3.17
C SER A 200 -20.43 -60.40 4.10
N GLU A 201 -20.61 -61.12 5.21
CA GLU A 201 -21.67 -60.88 6.19
C GLU A 201 -21.28 -59.83 7.24
N LEU A 202 -20.02 -59.79 7.64
CA LEU A 202 -19.48 -58.77 8.55
C LEU A 202 -19.49 -57.37 7.92
N LYS A 203 -19.50 -57.26 6.59
CA LYS A 203 -19.51 -56.00 5.82
C LYS A 203 -18.40 -55.02 6.22
N TYR A 204 -17.26 -55.52 6.68
CA TYR A 204 -16.06 -54.74 7.01
C TYR A 204 -15.06 -54.79 5.84
N LYS A 205 -14.74 -53.62 5.27
CA LYS A 205 -14.00 -53.52 4.01
C LYS A 205 -12.56 -53.97 4.16
N GLU A 206 -11.92 -53.63 5.27
CA GLU A 206 -10.51 -53.83 5.56
C GLU A 206 -10.19 -55.32 5.74
N ALA A 207 -11.09 -56.08 6.39
CA ALA A 207 -11.00 -57.54 6.48
C ALA A 207 -11.17 -58.21 5.11
N SER A 208 -12.18 -57.80 4.35
CA SER A 208 -12.45 -58.32 3.00
C SER A 208 -11.28 -58.05 2.05
N PHE A 209 -10.75 -56.82 2.06
CA PHE A 209 -9.62 -56.40 1.23
C PHE A 209 -8.33 -57.12 1.62
N SER A 210 -8.00 -57.18 2.92
CA SER A 210 -6.80 -57.87 3.41
C SER A 210 -6.82 -59.35 3.03
N PHE A 211 -7.96 -60.01 3.18
CA PHE A 211 -8.12 -61.41 2.79
C PHE A 211 -7.99 -61.61 1.28
N ALA A 212 -8.66 -60.79 0.47
CA ALA A 212 -8.58 -60.88 -0.98
C ALA A 212 -7.14 -60.70 -1.50
N LEU A 213 -6.39 -59.73 -0.95
CA LEU A 213 -5.01 -59.47 -1.31
C LEU A 213 -4.09 -60.65 -0.96
N ILE A 214 -4.21 -61.18 0.27
CA ILE A 214 -3.38 -62.29 0.75
C ILE A 214 -3.71 -63.59 -0.01
N ASN A 215 -4.98 -63.90 -0.22
CA ASN A 215 -5.41 -65.09 -0.97
C ASN A 215 -5.00 -65.01 -2.45
N ARG A 216 -5.13 -63.85 -3.09
CA ARG A 216 -4.66 -63.64 -4.48
C ARG A 216 -3.15 -63.83 -4.59
N GLY A 217 -2.38 -63.25 -3.66
CA GLY A 217 -0.92 -63.41 -3.64
C GLY A 217 -0.48 -64.85 -3.47
N PHE A 218 -1.18 -65.64 -2.66
CA PHE A 218 -0.93 -67.08 -2.52
C PHE A 218 -1.27 -67.86 -3.80
N LYS A 219 -2.46 -67.64 -4.38
CA LYS A 219 -2.88 -68.31 -5.63
C LYS A 219 -1.97 -68.01 -6.82
N GLN A 220 -1.35 -66.83 -6.84
CA GLN A 220 -0.39 -66.43 -7.87
C GLN A 220 1.04 -66.94 -7.60
N GLY A 221 1.28 -67.66 -6.51
CA GLY A 221 2.61 -68.15 -6.13
C GLY A 221 3.53 -67.09 -5.50
N ASN A 222 3.05 -65.85 -5.32
CA ASN A 222 3.84 -64.72 -4.78
C ASN A 222 4.04 -64.79 -3.26
N ILE A 223 3.25 -65.61 -2.55
CA ILE A 223 3.34 -65.80 -1.10
C ILE A 223 3.59 -67.29 -0.81
N PRO A 224 4.75 -67.67 -0.23
CA PRO A 224 5.00 -69.05 0.16
C PRO A 224 4.01 -69.55 1.21
N LEU A 225 3.68 -70.84 1.17
CA LEU A 225 2.71 -71.49 2.07
C LEU A 225 2.90 -71.13 3.56
N LYS A 226 4.14 -71.22 4.07
CA LYS A 226 4.46 -70.89 5.47
C LYS A 226 4.12 -69.42 5.81
N LYS A 227 4.39 -68.50 4.89
CA LYS A 227 4.08 -67.07 5.04
C LYS A 227 2.57 -66.83 4.93
N TYR A 228 1.88 -67.54 4.05
CA TYR A 228 0.42 -67.49 3.90
C TYR A 228 -0.29 -67.89 5.19
N ILE A 229 0.08 -69.05 5.77
CA ILE A 229 -0.48 -69.54 7.03
C ILE A 229 -0.26 -68.52 8.15
N THR A 230 0.94 -67.95 8.23
CA THR A 230 1.26 -66.90 9.22
C THR A 230 0.39 -65.65 9.05
N LEU A 231 0.14 -65.21 7.80
CA LEU A 231 -0.70 -64.07 7.51
C LEU A 231 -2.18 -64.34 7.81
N LEU A 232 -2.67 -65.56 7.60
CA LEU A 232 -4.02 -65.96 8.02
C LEU A 232 -4.15 -65.91 9.55
N GLY A 233 -3.27 -66.62 10.27
CA GLY A 233 -3.37 -66.76 11.72
C GLY A 233 -3.12 -65.47 12.50
N LYS A 234 -2.34 -64.53 11.94
CA LYS A 234 -2.08 -63.22 12.59
C LYS A 234 -2.93 -62.09 12.00
N LYS A 235 -2.77 -61.80 10.71
CA LYS A 235 -3.35 -60.59 10.10
C LYS A 235 -4.85 -60.73 9.85
N ILE A 236 -5.28 -61.83 9.23
CA ILE A 236 -6.71 -62.03 8.94
C ILE A 236 -7.50 -62.26 10.23
N ARG A 237 -6.96 -63.03 11.17
CA ARG A 237 -7.52 -63.17 12.52
C ARG A 237 -7.80 -61.80 13.17
N ALA A 238 -6.80 -60.91 13.18
CA ALA A 238 -6.94 -59.57 13.76
C ALA A 238 -8.02 -58.73 13.06
N GLU A 239 -8.08 -58.72 11.72
CA GLU A 239 -9.11 -57.97 11.00
C GLU A 239 -10.53 -58.53 11.21
N ILE A 240 -10.70 -59.85 11.36
CA ILE A 240 -12.00 -60.46 11.70
C ILE A 240 -12.43 -60.08 13.12
N ILE A 241 -11.50 -60.04 14.09
CA ILE A 241 -11.80 -59.57 15.45
C ILE A 241 -12.27 -58.11 15.40
N ARG A 242 -11.56 -57.24 14.68
CA ARG A 242 -11.94 -55.82 14.50
C ARG A 242 -13.31 -55.65 13.85
N ALA A 243 -13.58 -56.39 12.79
CA ALA A 243 -14.88 -56.40 12.12
C ALA A 243 -16.01 -56.80 13.08
N THR A 244 -15.76 -57.81 13.91
CA THR A 244 -16.72 -58.31 14.90
C THR A 244 -16.96 -57.29 16.02
N MET A 245 -15.92 -56.59 16.47
CA MET A 245 -16.05 -55.47 17.42
C MET A 245 -16.90 -54.34 16.83
N ILE A 246 -16.62 -53.90 15.60
CA ILE A 246 -17.39 -52.85 14.93
C ILE A 246 -18.85 -53.28 14.75
N LEU A 247 -19.11 -54.51 14.32
CA LEU A 247 -20.47 -55.04 14.19
C LEU A 247 -21.22 -55.00 15.55
N THR A 248 -20.56 -55.45 16.61
CA THR A 248 -21.13 -55.47 17.97
C THR A 248 -21.46 -54.05 18.43
N LEU A 249 -20.56 -53.10 18.23
CA LEU A 249 -20.77 -51.70 18.59
C LEU A 249 -21.83 -51.02 17.72
N LYS A 250 -21.92 -51.34 16.42
CA LYS A 250 -23.00 -50.85 15.55
C LYS A 250 -24.37 -51.37 16.00
N LYS A 251 -24.43 -52.60 16.53
CA LYS A 251 -25.69 -53.25 16.92
C LYS A 251 -26.16 -52.87 18.32
N PHE A 252 -25.23 -52.72 19.27
CA PHE A 252 -25.55 -52.53 20.70
C PHE A 252 -25.10 -51.16 21.25
N GLY A 253 -24.60 -50.26 20.40
CA GLY A 253 -24.12 -48.94 20.80
C GLY A 253 -22.78 -48.98 21.53
N GLU A 254 -22.53 -47.99 22.38
CA GLU A 254 -21.31 -47.86 23.17
C GLU A 254 -21.22 -48.98 24.22
N GLN A 255 -20.12 -49.73 24.24
CA GLN A 255 -19.92 -50.87 25.14
C GLN A 255 -18.52 -50.84 25.75
N SER A 256 -18.39 -51.34 26.98
CA SER A 256 -17.09 -51.65 27.60
C SER A 256 -16.45 -52.91 26.99
N LEU A 257 -15.14 -53.09 27.18
CA LEU A 257 -14.45 -54.30 26.69
C LEU A 257 -15.02 -55.58 27.32
N GLU A 258 -15.45 -55.53 28.58
CA GLU A 258 -16.09 -56.67 29.26
C GLU A 258 -17.40 -57.05 28.56
N GLN A 259 -18.23 -56.07 28.21
CA GLN A 259 -19.49 -56.33 27.51
C GLN A 259 -19.27 -56.84 26.08
N ILE A 260 -18.26 -56.32 25.37
CA ILE A 260 -17.90 -56.85 24.04
C ILE A 260 -17.41 -58.30 24.18
N LYS A 261 -16.63 -58.61 25.21
CA LYS A 261 -16.19 -59.99 25.50
C LYS A 261 -17.37 -60.91 25.79
N GLU A 262 -18.32 -60.51 26.62
CA GLU A 262 -19.50 -61.33 26.93
C GLU A 262 -20.30 -61.67 25.66
N ARG A 263 -20.44 -60.72 24.73
CA ARG A 263 -21.21 -60.91 23.50
C ARG A 263 -20.45 -61.71 22.43
N THR A 264 -19.15 -61.45 22.29
CA THR A 264 -18.33 -62.04 21.22
C THR A 264 -17.62 -63.32 21.63
N ALA A 265 -17.45 -63.56 22.93
CA ALA A 265 -16.59 -64.57 23.55
C ALA A 265 -15.11 -64.51 23.10
N ILE A 266 -14.65 -63.34 22.65
CA ILE A 266 -13.24 -63.09 22.28
C ILE A 266 -12.47 -62.68 23.54
N ASP A 267 -11.22 -63.14 23.65
CA ASP A 267 -10.39 -62.85 24.83
C ASP A 267 -10.14 -61.33 25.02
N SER A 268 -10.11 -60.89 26.28
CA SER A 268 -9.94 -59.48 26.65
C SER A 268 -8.64 -58.88 26.11
N ARG A 269 -7.55 -59.67 26.06
CA ARG A 269 -6.25 -59.20 25.56
C ARG A 269 -6.31 -58.98 24.05
N GLU A 270 -6.96 -59.89 23.32
CA GLU A 270 -7.13 -59.75 21.87
C GLU A 270 -8.04 -58.56 21.52
N LEU A 271 -9.12 -58.37 22.27
CA LEU A 271 -10.00 -57.21 22.12
C LEU A 271 -9.24 -55.91 22.38
N LEU A 272 -8.42 -55.84 23.45
CA LEU A 272 -7.65 -54.65 23.77
C LEU A 272 -6.64 -54.28 22.68
N ILE A 273 -5.86 -55.25 22.18
CA ILE A 273 -4.86 -55.02 21.11
C ILE A 273 -5.55 -54.51 19.85
N ASN A 274 -6.67 -55.12 19.46
CA ASN A 274 -7.40 -54.71 18.27
C ASN A 274 -8.14 -53.39 18.45
N CYS A 275 -8.59 -53.09 19.67
CA CYS A 275 -9.18 -51.81 20.03
C CYS A 275 -8.19 -50.66 19.84
N MET A 276 -6.94 -50.83 20.29
CA MET A 276 -5.89 -49.82 20.09
C MET A 276 -5.68 -49.53 18.59
N THR A 277 -5.62 -50.57 17.75
CA THR A 277 -5.50 -50.36 16.30
C THR A 277 -6.72 -49.64 15.72
N LEU A 278 -7.93 -49.95 16.18
CA LEU A 278 -9.14 -49.28 15.69
C LEU A 278 -9.23 -47.82 16.13
N LEU A 279 -8.67 -47.48 17.30
CA LEU A 279 -8.53 -46.09 17.74
C LEU A 279 -7.49 -45.34 16.92
N ASP A 280 -6.34 -45.97 16.65
CA ASP A 280 -5.30 -45.41 15.77
C ASP A 280 -5.83 -45.17 14.35
N ARG A 281 -6.71 -46.06 13.85
CA ARG A 281 -7.42 -45.91 12.57
C ARG A 281 -8.57 -44.91 12.62
N GLN A 282 -8.89 -44.33 13.78
CA GLN A 282 -10.03 -43.44 13.99
C GLN A 282 -11.39 -44.07 13.68
N GLU A 283 -11.51 -45.40 13.78
CA GLU A 283 -12.77 -46.12 13.57
C GLU A 283 -13.58 -46.25 14.86
N LEU A 284 -12.94 -46.05 16.01
CA LEU A 284 -13.56 -46.02 17.34
C LEU A 284 -13.40 -44.67 18.04
N THR A 285 -14.29 -44.44 18.99
CA THR A 285 -14.28 -43.34 19.95
C THR A 285 -14.33 -43.90 21.36
N ILE A 286 -13.74 -43.17 22.32
CA ILE A 286 -13.79 -43.53 23.74
C ILE A 286 -14.58 -42.45 24.48
N THR A 287 -15.61 -42.88 25.20
CA THR A 287 -16.37 -42.06 26.16
C THR A 287 -16.12 -42.61 27.57
N LYS A 288 -15.93 -41.72 28.54
CA LYS A 288 -15.80 -42.12 29.96
C LYS A 288 -17.18 -42.07 30.61
N SER A 289 -17.61 -43.21 31.16
CA SER A 289 -18.81 -43.29 32.01
C SER A 289 -18.41 -43.84 33.37
N GLY A 290 -18.25 -42.96 34.36
CA GLY A 290 -17.65 -43.29 35.66
C GLY A 290 -16.19 -43.73 35.53
N HIS A 291 -15.88 -44.93 36.04
CA HIS A 291 -14.54 -45.53 35.97
C HIS A 291 -14.33 -46.46 34.77
N LYS A 292 -15.33 -46.63 33.90
CA LYS A 292 -15.24 -47.52 32.73
C LYS A 292 -15.07 -46.72 31.45
N ASN A 293 -14.19 -47.19 30.57
CA ASN A 293 -14.09 -46.71 29.20
C ASN A 293 -15.14 -47.43 28.37
N LEU A 294 -16.03 -46.66 27.75
CA LEU A 294 -16.98 -47.16 26.76
C LEU A 294 -16.42 -46.85 25.38
N TYR A 295 -16.49 -47.84 24.49
CA TYR A 295 -16.03 -47.75 23.12
C TYR A 295 -17.26 -47.65 22.23
N GLY A 296 -17.28 -46.69 21.31
CA GLY A 296 -18.30 -46.55 20.29
C GLY A 296 -17.67 -46.47 18.91
N THR A 297 -18.38 -46.92 17.87
CA THR A 297 -17.93 -46.65 16.49
C THR A 297 -17.99 -45.15 16.21
N LEU A 298 -17.02 -44.62 15.47
CA LEU A 298 -17.09 -43.25 14.95
C LEU A 298 -18.41 -43.12 14.18
N ARG A 299 -19.39 -42.38 14.74
CA ARG A 299 -20.78 -42.41 14.25
C ARG A 299 -20.84 -41.89 12.83
N GLU A 300 -21.16 -42.75 11.86
CA GLU A 300 -21.76 -42.30 10.61
C GLU A 300 -23.15 -41.78 10.94
N TYR A 301 -23.26 -40.47 11.20
CA TYR A 301 -24.56 -39.83 11.40
C TYR A 301 -25.44 -40.07 10.17
N PRO A 302 -26.67 -40.60 10.33
CA PRO A 302 -27.63 -40.74 9.24
C PRO A 302 -27.78 -39.44 8.47
N LYS A 303 -28.05 -39.50 7.16
CA LYS A 303 -28.23 -38.30 6.34
C LYS A 303 -29.29 -37.39 6.94
N LEU A 304 -30.40 -37.96 7.44
CA LEU A 304 -31.47 -37.21 8.10
C LEU A 304 -30.96 -36.45 9.33
N TYR A 305 -30.09 -37.07 10.14
CA TYR A 305 -29.49 -36.41 11.31
C TYR A 305 -28.61 -35.23 10.89
N ARG A 306 -27.73 -35.42 9.89
CA ARG A 306 -26.83 -34.37 9.41
C ARG A 306 -27.61 -33.18 8.85
N PHE A 307 -28.69 -33.46 8.11
CA PHE A 307 -29.57 -32.44 7.56
C PHE A 307 -30.30 -31.67 8.66
N LEU A 308 -31.05 -32.37 9.53
CA LEU A 308 -31.84 -31.72 10.58
C LEU A 308 -30.96 -30.96 11.57
N SER A 309 -29.83 -31.52 12.00
CA SER A 309 -28.92 -30.83 12.92
C SER A 309 -28.39 -29.52 12.34
N LYS A 310 -28.06 -29.50 11.04
CA LYS A 310 -27.63 -28.29 10.32
C LYS A 310 -28.74 -27.24 10.28
N GLU A 311 -29.96 -27.63 9.93
CA GLU A 311 -31.09 -26.69 9.84
C GLU A 311 -31.54 -26.17 11.22
N ILE A 312 -31.55 -27.03 12.24
CA ILE A 312 -31.80 -26.65 13.65
C ILE A 312 -30.74 -25.66 14.13
N MET A 313 -29.45 -25.85 13.80
CA MET A 313 -28.41 -24.88 14.14
C MET A 313 -28.64 -23.53 13.46
N LYS A 314 -29.08 -23.49 12.19
CA LYS A 314 -29.44 -22.24 11.51
C LYS A 314 -30.62 -21.54 12.21
N LEU A 315 -31.67 -22.27 12.57
CA LEU A 315 -32.80 -21.74 13.31
C LEU A 315 -32.39 -21.19 14.68
N LYS A 316 -31.56 -21.93 15.42
CA LYS A 316 -31.05 -21.51 16.74
C LYS A 316 -30.19 -20.24 16.63
N LYS A 317 -29.34 -20.13 15.61
CA LYS A 317 -28.51 -18.95 15.35
C LYS A 317 -29.34 -17.70 15.05
N ASN A 318 -30.46 -17.86 14.35
CA ASN A 318 -31.34 -16.76 13.97
C ASN A 318 -32.48 -16.50 14.97
N LYS A 319 -32.57 -17.26 16.07
CA LYS A 319 -33.65 -17.17 17.08
C LYS A 319 -33.95 -15.74 17.54
N ASN A 320 -32.92 -14.93 17.75
CA ASN A 320 -33.09 -13.56 18.25
C ASN A 320 -33.65 -12.60 17.19
N LYS A 321 -33.62 -12.97 15.91
CA LYS A 321 -34.15 -12.17 14.79
C LYS A 321 -35.67 -12.28 14.62
N PHE A 322 -36.31 -13.23 15.32
CA PHE A 322 -37.76 -13.42 15.28
C PHE A 322 -38.49 -12.49 16.27
N PRO A 323 -39.72 -12.02 15.94
CA PRO A 323 -40.60 -11.34 16.88
C PRO A 323 -40.85 -12.14 18.16
N VAL A 324 -41.20 -11.46 19.26
CA VAL A 324 -41.35 -12.08 20.59
C VAL A 324 -42.35 -13.24 20.59
N ILE A 325 -43.47 -13.10 19.89
CA ILE A 325 -44.50 -14.14 19.76
C ILE A 325 -43.95 -15.34 18.96
N SER A 326 -43.26 -15.08 17.86
CA SER A 326 -42.61 -16.09 17.01
C SER A 326 -41.48 -16.86 17.74
N ARG A 327 -40.81 -16.25 18.74
CA ARG A 327 -39.75 -16.90 19.53
C ARG A 327 -40.25 -18.03 20.43
N SER A 328 -41.47 -17.94 20.96
CA SER A 328 -42.03 -18.99 21.83
C SER A 328 -42.32 -20.26 21.03
N LEU A 329 -42.92 -20.11 19.84
CA LEU A 329 -43.14 -21.19 18.88
C LEU A 329 -41.82 -21.78 18.38
N LEU A 330 -40.83 -20.94 18.10
CA LEU A 330 -39.50 -21.42 17.70
C LEU A 330 -38.82 -22.23 18.82
N ASN A 331 -39.00 -21.87 20.09
CA ASN A 331 -38.50 -22.67 21.21
C ASN A 331 -39.17 -24.04 21.28
N ALA A 332 -40.48 -24.12 21.02
CA ALA A 332 -41.18 -25.40 20.95
C ALA A 332 -40.64 -26.28 19.80
N ILE A 333 -40.40 -25.69 18.62
CA ILE A 333 -39.78 -26.40 17.49
C ILE A 333 -38.37 -26.88 17.85
N LEU A 334 -37.54 -26.03 18.49
CA LEU A 334 -36.19 -26.40 18.93
C LEU A 334 -36.20 -27.55 19.96
N ALA A 335 -37.13 -27.54 20.91
CA ALA A 335 -37.28 -28.64 21.87
C ALA A 335 -37.68 -29.95 21.18
N MET A 336 -38.69 -29.89 20.30
CA MET A 336 -39.21 -31.05 19.57
C MET A 336 -38.15 -31.65 18.63
N SER A 337 -37.39 -30.79 17.97
CA SER A 337 -36.33 -31.19 17.04
C SER A 337 -35.12 -31.83 17.73
N ASN A 338 -34.76 -31.41 18.94
CA ASN A 338 -33.77 -32.11 19.76
C ASN A 338 -34.24 -33.54 20.10
N GLY A 339 -35.51 -33.69 20.50
CA GLY A 339 -36.11 -35.02 20.73
C GLY A 339 -36.10 -35.91 19.48
N MET A 340 -36.30 -35.34 18.29
CA MET A 340 -36.18 -36.07 17.02
C MET A 340 -34.74 -36.47 16.72
N LEU A 341 -33.75 -35.60 16.94
CA LEU A 341 -32.34 -35.94 16.74
C LEU A 341 -31.92 -37.13 17.62
N GLU A 342 -32.39 -37.19 18.86
CA GLU A 342 -32.17 -38.35 19.73
C GLU A 342 -32.84 -39.62 19.22
N LYS A 343 -34.11 -39.54 18.75
CA LYS A 343 -34.79 -40.68 18.12
C LYS A 343 -34.06 -41.16 16.87
N ILE A 344 -33.57 -40.25 16.05
CA ILE A 344 -32.82 -40.58 14.82
C ILE A 344 -31.52 -41.30 15.14
N LEU A 345 -30.79 -40.85 16.17
CA LEU A 345 -29.58 -41.53 16.62
C LEU A 345 -29.86 -42.94 17.16
N LYS A 346 -31.02 -43.16 17.79
CA LYS A 346 -31.44 -44.49 18.27
C LYS A 346 -31.83 -45.43 17.12
N ILE A 347 -32.54 -44.92 16.11
CA ILE A 347 -33.01 -45.71 14.96
C ILE A 347 -31.87 -45.98 13.95
N GLY A 348 -30.90 -45.07 13.82
CA GLY A 348 -29.73 -45.25 12.96
C GLY A 348 -30.05 -45.06 11.46
N PRO A 349 -29.31 -45.71 10.54
CA PRO A 349 -29.38 -45.43 9.09
C PRO A 349 -30.75 -45.74 8.46
N GLU A 350 -31.60 -46.54 9.11
CA GLU A 350 -32.98 -46.79 8.68
C GLU A 350 -33.84 -45.51 8.61
N THR A 351 -33.46 -44.46 9.34
CA THR A 351 -34.14 -43.16 9.22
C THR A 351 -33.96 -42.49 7.88
N ASP A 352 -32.94 -42.86 7.11
CA ASP A 352 -32.70 -42.30 5.77
C ASP A 352 -33.76 -42.76 4.76
N LYS A 353 -34.65 -43.70 5.12
CA LYS A 353 -35.88 -44.01 4.36
C LYS A 353 -36.96 -42.91 4.46
N ILE A 354 -36.80 -41.96 5.39
CA ILE A 354 -37.69 -40.78 5.50
C ILE A 354 -37.23 -39.67 4.54
N TYR A 355 -36.12 -39.86 3.83
CA TYR A 355 -35.44 -38.85 2.99
C TYR A 355 -36.13 -38.59 1.64
N ASP A 356 -37.44 -38.43 1.66
CA ASP A 356 -38.31 -38.16 0.50
C ASP A 356 -39.01 -36.79 0.66
N GLU A 357 -40.16 -36.61 0.01
CA GLU A 357 -40.98 -35.39 -0.13
C GLU A 357 -41.08 -34.48 1.12
N GLU A 358 -41.11 -35.06 2.33
CA GLU A 358 -41.19 -34.29 3.59
C GLU A 358 -39.92 -33.49 3.90
N ILE A 359 -38.73 -33.99 3.52
CA ILE A 359 -37.48 -33.24 3.65
C ILE A 359 -37.42 -32.11 2.62
N GLN A 360 -37.92 -32.35 1.40
CA GLN A 360 -37.98 -31.32 0.38
C GLN A 360 -38.94 -30.20 0.82
N ASN A 361 -40.12 -30.55 1.32
CA ASN A 361 -41.07 -29.60 1.89
C ASN A 361 -40.49 -28.81 3.07
N LEU A 362 -39.73 -29.46 3.96
CA LEU A 362 -39.03 -28.77 5.06
C LEU A 362 -37.97 -27.81 4.53
N THR A 363 -37.19 -28.23 3.52
CA THR A 363 -36.15 -27.41 2.88
C THR A 363 -36.77 -26.18 2.24
N ASP A 364 -37.82 -26.36 1.43
CA ASP A 364 -38.50 -25.27 0.73
C ASP A 364 -39.14 -24.28 1.72
N THR A 365 -39.70 -24.79 2.83
CA THR A 365 -40.27 -23.94 3.89
C THR A 365 -39.18 -23.16 4.62
N LEU A 366 -38.07 -23.81 4.97
CA LEU A 366 -36.91 -23.15 5.60
C LEU A 366 -36.28 -22.11 4.67
N ASP A 367 -36.14 -22.41 3.39
CA ASP A 367 -35.58 -21.47 2.41
C ASP A 367 -36.51 -20.29 2.18
N LYS A 368 -37.84 -20.49 2.14
CA LYS A 368 -38.81 -19.39 2.12
C LYS A 368 -38.70 -18.51 3.36
N ILE A 369 -38.54 -19.11 4.55
CA ILE A 369 -38.29 -18.38 5.81
C ILE A 369 -36.97 -17.61 5.73
N PHE A 370 -35.87 -18.24 5.34
CA PHE A 370 -34.58 -17.54 5.28
C PHE A 370 -34.52 -16.48 4.17
N LYS A 371 -35.36 -16.59 3.12
CA LYS A 371 -35.52 -15.57 2.07
C LYS A 371 -36.42 -14.42 2.49
N SER A 372 -37.56 -14.69 3.16
CA SER A 372 -38.46 -13.67 3.70
C SER A 372 -37.81 -12.92 4.86
N PHE A 373 -37.02 -13.62 5.65
CA PHE A 373 -36.07 -13.06 6.61
C PHE A 373 -34.68 -12.92 6.00
N LYS A 374 -34.58 -12.31 4.80
CA LYS A 374 -33.32 -11.71 4.37
C LYS A 374 -32.88 -10.86 5.56
N PRO A 375 -31.77 -11.22 6.21
CA PRO A 375 -31.45 -10.56 7.45
C PRO A 375 -31.19 -9.10 7.10
N LEU A 376 -31.73 -8.20 7.93
CA LEU A 376 -30.92 -7.11 8.47
C LEU A 376 -29.67 -7.77 9.14
N ASP A 377 -28.82 -8.42 8.35
CA ASP A 377 -27.41 -8.47 8.64
C ASP A 377 -27.07 -7.02 8.39
N SER A 378 -27.01 -6.24 9.47
CA SER A 378 -26.52 -4.87 9.47
C SER A 378 -25.39 -4.83 8.43
N SER A 379 -25.52 -4.01 7.39
CA SER A 379 -24.55 -3.92 6.29
C SER A 379 -23.10 -4.03 6.78
N GLN A 380 -22.84 -3.49 7.98
CA GLN A 380 -21.65 -3.65 8.80
C GLN A 380 -21.06 -5.08 8.94
N GLU A 381 -21.81 -6.16 9.22
CA GLU A 381 -21.19 -7.47 9.47
C GLU A 381 -20.67 -8.15 8.18
N ARG A 382 -21.41 -8.01 7.07
CA ARG A 382 -20.93 -8.41 5.74
C ARG A 382 -19.77 -7.53 5.29
N GLU A 383 -19.86 -6.23 5.54
CA GLU A 383 -18.76 -5.31 5.28
C GLU A 383 -17.49 -5.68 6.06
N ILE A 384 -17.59 -5.95 7.36
CA ILE A 384 -16.47 -6.36 8.22
C ILE A 384 -15.85 -7.66 7.72
N LYS A 385 -16.65 -8.65 7.29
CA LYS A 385 -16.11 -9.87 6.67
C LYS A 385 -15.38 -9.59 5.36
N ASN A 386 -15.94 -8.74 4.49
CA ASN A 386 -15.29 -8.36 3.24
C ASN A 386 -13.99 -7.58 3.49
N TYR A 387 -13.95 -6.69 4.49
CA TYR A 387 -12.73 -6.00 4.92
C TYR A 387 -11.69 -6.98 5.42
N ARG A 388 -12.07 -8.00 6.20
CA ARG A 388 -11.14 -9.05 6.65
C ARG A 388 -10.59 -9.89 5.50
N ILE A 389 -11.40 -10.20 4.48
CA ILE A 389 -10.95 -10.91 3.28
C ILE A 389 -9.95 -10.05 2.50
N GLN A 390 -10.25 -8.76 2.28
CA GLN A 390 -9.32 -7.84 1.63
C GLN A 390 -8.04 -7.63 2.46
N ALA A 391 -8.14 -7.61 3.79
CA ALA A 391 -6.99 -7.54 4.68
C ALA A 391 -6.07 -8.77 4.54
N LEU A 392 -6.63 -9.96 4.30
CA LEU A 392 -5.85 -11.17 4.02
C LEU A 392 -5.11 -11.07 2.68
N ILE A 393 -5.76 -10.51 1.65
CA ILE A 393 -5.13 -10.27 0.34
C ILE A 393 -3.99 -9.26 0.48
N GLU A 394 -4.21 -8.17 1.21
CA GLU A 394 -3.17 -7.18 1.52
C GLU A 394 -2.01 -7.79 2.31
N LEU A 395 -2.30 -8.63 3.30
CA LEU A 395 -1.30 -9.37 4.08
C LEU A 395 -0.42 -10.25 3.19
N TYR A 396 -1.03 -10.98 2.25
CA TYR A 396 -0.32 -11.82 1.27
C TYR A 396 0.61 -11.00 0.35
N ASN A 397 0.20 -9.78 0.02
CA ASN A 397 0.99 -8.85 -0.78
C ASN A 397 2.14 -8.19 0.00
N MET A 398 2.17 -8.27 1.33
CA MET A 398 3.23 -7.66 2.13
C MET A 398 4.54 -8.48 2.07
N PHE A 399 5.66 -7.76 1.89
CA PHE A 399 7.01 -8.31 1.75
C PHE A 399 7.43 -9.30 2.84
N ARG A 400 6.93 -9.15 4.08
CA ARG A 400 7.28 -10.02 5.21
C ARG A 400 6.69 -11.43 5.08
N VAL A 401 5.47 -11.58 4.57
CA VAL A 401 4.86 -12.91 4.36
C VAL A 401 5.56 -13.64 3.22
N LYS A 402 5.96 -12.90 2.17
CA LYS A 402 6.82 -13.43 1.11
C LYS A 402 8.18 -13.89 1.64
N MET A 403 8.84 -13.09 2.49
CA MET A 403 10.08 -13.51 3.15
C MET A 403 9.93 -14.77 4.00
N VAL A 404 8.82 -14.93 4.73
CA VAL A 404 8.59 -16.12 5.57
C VAL A 404 8.43 -17.36 4.70
N HIS A 405 7.66 -17.27 3.61
CA HIS A 405 7.51 -18.39 2.66
C HIS A 405 8.80 -18.69 1.87
N GLU A 406 9.63 -17.70 1.57
CA GLU A 406 10.85 -17.88 0.78
C GLU A 406 12.09 -18.25 1.61
N LYS A 407 12.14 -17.89 2.91
CA LYS A 407 13.34 -18.05 3.76
C LYS A 407 13.17 -18.98 4.96
N GLU A 408 12.02 -19.66 5.11
CA GLU A 408 11.77 -20.66 6.16
C GLU A 408 12.94 -21.65 6.39
N PRO A 409 13.64 -22.15 5.35
CA PRO A 409 14.73 -23.11 5.52
C PRO A 409 16.03 -22.54 6.10
N TYR A 410 16.21 -21.21 6.14
CA TYR A 410 17.49 -20.56 6.46
C TYR A 410 17.50 -19.82 7.81
N LEU A 411 16.38 -19.82 8.54
CA LEU A 411 16.24 -19.04 9.78
C LEU A 411 16.47 -19.87 11.06
N VAL A 412 16.70 -21.18 10.96
CA VAL A 412 16.89 -22.06 12.13
C VAL A 412 18.14 -22.92 11.93
N GLU A 413 19.27 -22.51 12.52
CA GLU A 413 20.43 -23.40 12.65
C GLU A 413 20.14 -24.55 13.64
N PRO A 414 20.73 -25.75 13.44
CA PRO A 414 20.30 -26.99 14.09
C PRO A 414 20.50 -27.04 15.62
N SER A 415 21.28 -26.12 16.18
CA SER A 415 21.86 -26.32 17.51
C SER A 415 20.91 -26.02 18.67
N HIS A 416 19.88 -25.17 18.52
CA HIS A 416 18.92 -24.81 19.60
C HIS A 416 17.47 -24.72 19.08
N GLN A 417 16.86 -25.85 18.73
CA GLN A 417 15.59 -25.91 18.00
C GLN A 417 14.34 -25.44 18.78
N GLU A 418 14.07 -25.92 20.00
CA GLU A 418 12.74 -25.68 20.61
C GLU A 418 12.48 -24.24 21.09
N GLN A 419 13.43 -23.62 21.79
CA GLN A 419 13.24 -22.24 22.28
C GLN A 419 13.27 -21.21 21.14
N ARG A 420 14.11 -21.41 20.11
CA ARG A 420 14.13 -20.53 18.93
C ARG A 420 12.89 -20.72 18.05
N MET A 421 12.38 -21.95 17.92
CA MET A 421 11.10 -22.21 17.26
C MET A 421 9.94 -21.51 17.96
N GLN A 422 9.87 -21.56 19.30
CA GLN A 422 8.83 -20.84 20.04
C GLN A 422 8.96 -19.31 19.93
N GLN A 423 10.18 -18.79 19.92
CA GLN A 423 10.42 -17.35 19.69
C GLN A 423 10.05 -16.92 18.27
N LEU A 424 10.35 -17.77 17.27
CA LEU A 424 9.99 -17.56 15.87
C LEU A 424 8.46 -17.63 15.68
N ASP A 425 7.80 -18.63 16.24
CA ASP A 425 6.33 -18.76 16.21
C ASP A 425 5.66 -17.54 16.85
N ASN A 426 6.14 -17.10 18.02
CA ASN A 426 5.62 -15.91 18.68
C ASN A 426 5.89 -14.65 17.86
N PHE A 427 7.07 -14.52 17.24
CA PHE A 427 7.38 -13.41 16.35
C PHE A 427 6.48 -13.41 15.11
N LEU A 428 6.29 -14.57 14.46
CA LEU A 428 5.45 -14.75 13.28
C LEU A 428 3.99 -14.45 13.59
N LEU A 429 3.42 -15.05 14.63
CA LEU A 429 2.03 -14.80 15.05
C LEU A 429 1.80 -13.32 15.37
N THR A 430 2.74 -12.69 16.09
CA THR A 430 2.62 -11.28 16.46
C THR A 430 2.79 -10.37 15.23
N ALA A 431 3.76 -10.65 14.37
CA ALA A 431 4.00 -9.88 13.16
C ALA A 431 2.84 -10.01 12.15
N MET A 432 2.38 -11.23 11.87
CA MET A 432 1.25 -11.49 10.98
C MET A 432 -0.04 -10.87 11.49
N ARG A 433 -0.29 -10.94 12.80
CA ARG A 433 -1.44 -10.27 13.41
C ARG A 433 -1.36 -8.75 13.24
N MET A 434 -0.22 -8.14 13.50
CA MET A 434 -0.04 -6.69 13.33
C MET A 434 -0.17 -6.26 11.87
N ASP A 435 0.34 -7.05 10.92
CA ASP A 435 0.24 -6.76 9.49
C ASP A 435 -1.18 -6.99 8.96
N PHE A 436 -1.91 -7.98 9.48
CA PHE A 436 -3.33 -8.17 9.23
C PHE A 436 -4.15 -6.96 9.75
N GLU A 437 -3.89 -6.52 10.98
CA GLU A 437 -4.55 -5.34 11.57
C GLU A 437 -4.28 -4.08 10.71
N ARG A 438 -3.07 -3.92 10.13
CA ARG A 438 -2.76 -2.84 9.16
C ARG A 438 -3.50 -3.01 7.84
N GLY A 439 -3.52 -4.22 7.26
CA GLY A 439 -4.26 -4.52 6.05
C GLY A 439 -5.76 -4.24 6.18
N LEU A 440 -6.32 -4.52 7.36
CA LEU A 440 -7.70 -4.22 7.69
C LEU A 440 -7.97 -2.71 7.66
N LEU A 441 -7.13 -1.90 8.31
CA LEU A 441 -7.26 -0.44 8.28
C LEU A 441 -7.15 0.13 6.86
N LEU A 442 -6.20 -0.38 6.06
CA LEU A 442 -6.07 0.02 4.65
C LEU A 442 -7.31 -0.32 3.83
N SER A 443 -7.87 -1.53 3.99
CA SER A 443 -9.08 -1.95 3.27
C SER A 443 -10.29 -1.08 3.62
N ILE A 444 -10.43 -0.70 4.90
CA ILE A 444 -11.50 0.16 5.38
C ILE A 444 -11.38 1.55 4.76
N LEU A 445 -10.18 2.15 4.79
CA LEU A 445 -9.92 3.46 4.19
C LEU A 445 -10.14 3.47 2.67
N ARG A 446 -9.72 2.41 1.97
CA ARG A 446 -9.96 2.28 0.52
C ARG A 446 -11.43 2.16 0.13
N LYS A 447 -12.30 1.72 1.02
CA LYS A 447 -13.73 1.60 0.72
C LYS A 447 -14.55 2.76 1.26
N LYS A 448 -14.25 3.24 2.47
CA LYS A 448 -15.01 4.29 3.15
C LYS A 448 -14.42 5.70 2.98
N GLY A 449 -13.22 5.80 2.40
CA GLY A 449 -12.52 7.08 2.22
C GLY A 449 -11.79 7.56 3.47
N PRO A 450 -11.40 8.84 3.50
CA PRO A 450 -10.64 9.45 4.59
C PRO A 450 -11.35 9.34 5.94
N ALA A 451 -10.63 8.92 6.97
CA ALA A 451 -11.23 8.69 8.28
C ALA A 451 -10.32 9.10 9.44
N SER A 452 -10.94 9.52 10.54
CA SER A 452 -10.26 9.79 11.81
C SER A 452 -9.94 8.48 12.54
N ILE A 453 -9.05 8.56 13.54
CA ILE A 453 -8.71 7.43 14.41
C ILE A 453 -9.97 6.83 15.07
N LYS A 454 -10.90 7.68 15.51
CA LYS A 454 -12.14 7.27 16.17
C LYS A 454 -13.03 6.44 15.23
N ASN A 455 -13.25 6.94 14.02
CA ASN A 455 -14.03 6.24 13.00
C ASN A 455 -13.37 4.92 12.60
N LEU A 456 -12.04 4.90 12.48
CA LEU A 456 -11.28 3.70 12.16
C LEU A 456 -11.34 2.65 13.28
N ALA A 457 -11.28 3.06 14.55
CA ALA A 457 -11.44 2.18 15.70
C ALA A 457 -12.83 1.53 15.69
N GLU A 458 -13.87 2.32 15.46
CA GLU A 458 -15.25 1.84 15.36
C GLU A 458 -15.43 0.85 14.20
N TRP A 459 -14.99 1.20 12.99
CA TRP A 459 -15.20 0.36 11.80
C TRP A 459 -14.36 -0.92 11.80
N SER A 460 -13.16 -0.90 12.41
CA SER A 460 -12.27 -2.06 12.47
C SER A 460 -12.50 -2.96 13.69
N GLY A 461 -13.16 -2.45 14.73
CA GLY A 461 -13.27 -3.11 16.04
C GLY A 461 -11.94 -3.14 16.82
N LEU A 462 -10.95 -2.35 16.42
CA LEU A 462 -9.68 -2.19 17.13
C LEU A 462 -9.79 -1.06 18.15
N SER A 463 -9.08 -1.18 19.28
CA SER A 463 -8.95 -0.07 20.23
C SER A 463 -8.24 1.12 19.56
N GLU A 464 -8.63 2.35 19.87
CA GLU A 464 -7.99 3.58 19.34
C GLU A 464 -6.47 3.57 19.52
N LYS A 465 -5.96 3.13 20.68
CA LYS A 465 -4.51 3.00 20.94
C LYS A 465 -3.79 2.11 19.93
N LYS A 466 -4.42 1.03 19.49
CA LYS A 466 -3.88 0.16 18.43
C LYS A 466 -3.92 0.86 17.08
N VAL A 467 -5.05 1.49 16.74
CA VAL A 467 -5.22 2.23 15.48
C VAL A 467 -4.12 3.30 15.36
N VAL A 468 -3.89 4.09 16.40
CA VAL A 468 -2.81 5.10 16.45
C VAL A 468 -1.46 4.46 16.15
N ARG A 469 -1.12 3.36 16.83
CA ARG A 469 0.16 2.67 16.64
C ARG A 469 0.33 2.18 15.19
N HIS A 470 -0.73 1.67 14.57
CA HIS A 470 -0.70 1.24 13.18
C HIS A 470 -0.60 2.42 12.20
N ILE A 471 -1.35 3.50 12.42
CA ILE A 471 -1.31 4.71 11.59
C ILE A 471 0.08 5.35 11.63
N LEU A 472 0.69 5.53 12.80
CA LEU A 472 2.05 6.09 12.92
C LEU A 472 3.07 5.27 12.13
N LYS A 473 2.96 3.93 12.19
CA LYS A 473 3.83 3.05 11.42
C LYS A 473 3.56 3.16 9.92
N MET A 474 2.30 3.19 9.49
CA MET A 474 1.92 3.30 8.08
C MET A 474 2.26 4.67 7.48
N LEU A 475 2.22 5.76 8.26
CA LEU A 475 2.70 7.09 7.86
C LEU A 475 4.22 7.09 7.67
N LYS A 476 4.98 6.50 8.62
CA LYS A 476 6.43 6.32 8.48
C LYS A 476 6.79 5.52 7.22
N ASP A 477 5.97 4.52 6.89
CA ASP A 477 6.13 3.69 5.70
C ASP A 477 5.50 4.32 4.44
N LYS A 478 5.04 5.59 4.50
CA LYS A 478 4.41 6.36 3.40
C LYS A 478 3.21 5.68 2.73
N LYS A 479 2.49 4.82 3.46
CA LYS A 479 1.28 4.13 2.97
C LYS A 479 -0.02 4.94 3.17
N LEU A 480 0.04 5.99 3.99
CA LEU A 480 -1.09 6.86 4.29
C LEU A 480 -0.74 8.33 3.99
N LEU A 481 -1.76 9.09 3.64
CA LEU A 481 -1.74 10.54 3.45
C LEU A 481 -2.66 11.19 4.48
N THR A 482 -2.37 12.43 4.85
CA THR A 482 -3.27 13.26 5.65
C THR A 482 -4.07 14.16 4.71
N LYS A 483 -5.42 14.05 4.72
CA LYS A 483 -6.32 14.79 3.81
C LYS A 483 -7.01 16.00 4.46
N GLY A 484 -6.60 16.39 5.67
CA GLY A 484 -7.13 17.54 6.40
C GLY A 484 -7.58 17.20 7.82
N THR A 485 -8.44 18.04 8.39
CA THR A 485 -9.02 17.86 9.74
C THR A 485 -10.54 17.90 9.69
N LYS A 486 -11.19 17.10 10.55
CA LYS A 486 -12.64 17.15 10.80
C LYS A 486 -12.87 16.96 12.29
N ASP A 487 -13.64 17.87 12.89
CA ASP A 487 -13.95 17.88 14.33
C ASP A 487 -12.68 17.83 15.22
N ASP A 488 -11.65 18.61 14.88
CA ASP A 488 -10.30 18.63 15.51
C ASP A 488 -9.44 17.35 15.36
N TYR A 489 -9.89 16.36 14.58
CA TYR A 489 -9.10 15.15 14.28
C TYR A 489 -8.53 15.17 12.86
N PHE A 490 -7.29 14.72 12.70
CA PHE A 490 -6.70 14.46 11.38
C PHE A 490 -7.44 13.33 10.66
N LEU A 491 -7.71 13.53 9.37
CA LEU A 491 -8.24 12.51 8.46
C LEU A 491 -7.10 11.83 7.73
N TYR A 492 -7.04 10.51 7.83
CA TYR A 492 -6.06 9.68 7.15
C TYR A 492 -6.70 8.98 5.97
N ASP A 493 -5.98 8.87 4.87
CA ASP A 493 -6.43 8.16 3.66
C ASP A 493 -5.28 7.36 3.03
N VAL A 494 -5.60 6.42 2.16
CA VAL A 494 -4.63 5.62 1.40
C VAL A 494 -4.37 6.29 0.05
N SER A 495 -3.13 6.30 -0.42
CA SER A 495 -2.86 6.59 -1.83
C SER A 495 -3.47 5.48 -2.69
N ARG A 496 -4.69 5.69 -3.21
CA ARG A 496 -5.34 4.70 -4.10
C ARG A 496 -4.61 4.69 -5.44
N THR A 497 -4.33 3.49 -5.95
CA THR A 497 -4.00 3.30 -7.36
C THR A 497 -5.29 3.47 -8.14
N LEU A 498 -5.35 4.51 -8.98
CA LEU A 498 -6.47 4.75 -9.88
C LEU A 498 -6.68 3.55 -10.79
N THR A 499 -7.93 3.20 -11.10
CA THR A 499 -8.23 2.20 -12.14
C THR A 499 -7.85 2.77 -13.52
N ASP A 500 -7.65 1.91 -14.53
CA ASP A 500 -7.30 2.38 -15.87
C ASP A 500 -8.36 3.33 -16.45
N LEU A 501 -9.65 3.09 -16.16
CA LEU A 501 -10.75 3.98 -16.53
C LEU A 501 -10.69 5.33 -15.79
N GLU A 502 -10.39 5.32 -14.50
CA GLU A 502 -10.19 6.55 -13.72
C GLU A 502 -8.99 7.36 -14.22
N ILE A 503 -7.89 6.69 -14.60
CA ILE A 503 -6.71 7.33 -15.19
C ILE A 503 -7.08 7.97 -16.52
N GLN A 504 -7.79 7.25 -17.39
CA GLN A 504 -8.25 7.78 -18.68
C GLN A 504 -9.21 8.97 -18.48
N PHE A 505 -10.17 8.86 -17.57
CA PHE A 505 -11.09 9.96 -17.22
C PHE A 505 -10.36 11.23 -16.81
N VAL A 506 -9.40 11.11 -15.88
CA VAL A 506 -8.60 12.23 -15.37
C VAL A 506 -7.71 12.80 -16.48
N ASN A 507 -7.06 11.93 -17.26
CA ASN A 507 -6.19 12.33 -18.37
C ASN A 507 -6.95 12.98 -19.53
N THR A 508 -8.24 12.72 -19.68
CA THR A 508 -9.11 13.41 -20.65
C THR A 508 -9.60 14.74 -20.10
N CYS A 509 -10.18 14.75 -18.89
CA CYS A 509 -10.84 15.94 -18.36
C CYS A 509 -9.86 17.04 -17.94
N ASN A 510 -8.74 16.71 -17.29
CA ASN A 510 -7.82 17.73 -16.77
C ASN A 510 -7.16 18.57 -17.88
N PRO A 511 -6.59 17.98 -18.96
CA PRO A 511 -6.07 18.76 -20.06
C PRO A 511 -7.15 19.59 -20.76
N PHE A 512 -8.37 19.04 -20.91
CA PHE A 512 -9.51 19.77 -21.46
C PHE A 512 -9.90 21.01 -20.61
N ILE A 513 -10.03 20.84 -19.29
CA ILE A 513 -10.28 21.94 -18.35
C ILE A 513 -9.16 22.97 -18.41
N GLY A 514 -7.90 22.50 -18.39
CA GLY A 514 -6.72 23.36 -18.47
C GLY A 514 -6.68 24.16 -19.77
N LEU A 515 -7.11 23.58 -20.88
CA LEU A 515 -7.21 24.24 -22.17
C LEU A 515 -8.23 25.40 -22.13
N ILE A 516 -9.43 25.16 -21.61
CA ILE A 516 -10.48 26.19 -21.48
C ILE A 516 -10.06 27.29 -20.51
N LYS A 517 -9.47 26.94 -19.35
CA LYS A 517 -8.96 27.93 -18.38
C LYS A 517 -7.90 28.83 -19.01
N SER A 518 -6.96 28.24 -19.74
CA SER A 518 -5.89 28.99 -20.39
C SER A 518 -6.46 29.93 -21.45
N PHE A 519 -7.42 29.46 -22.26
CA PHE A 519 -8.11 30.29 -23.25
C PHE A 519 -8.86 31.47 -22.61
N LYS A 520 -9.59 31.26 -21.52
CA LYS A 520 -10.30 32.33 -20.79
C LYS A 520 -9.36 33.39 -20.22
N ASN A 521 -8.13 33.00 -19.88
CA ASN A 521 -7.12 33.91 -19.33
C ASN A 521 -6.34 34.66 -20.43
N LEU A 522 -6.57 34.36 -21.71
CA LEU A 522 -5.89 35.05 -22.79
C LEU A 522 -6.35 36.52 -22.88
N PRO A 523 -5.42 37.47 -23.11
CA PRO A 523 -5.77 38.88 -23.24
C PRO A 523 -6.57 39.15 -24.52
N ILE A 524 -7.47 40.14 -24.50
CA ILE A 524 -8.25 40.53 -25.69
C ILE A 524 -7.30 41.02 -26.79
N ALA A 525 -7.40 40.47 -28.02
CA ALA A 525 -6.43 40.74 -29.09
C ALA A 525 -6.28 42.23 -29.45
N GLY A 526 -7.35 43.03 -29.35
CA GLY A 526 -7.32 44.47 -29.61
C GLY A 526 -6.41 45.26 -28.65
N ASP A 527 -6.24 44.75 -27.44
CA ASP A 527 -5.56 45.46 -26.34
C ASP A 527 -4.19 44.88 -26.01
N LEU A 528 -3.62 43.99 -26.85
CA LEU A 528 -2.35 43.35 -26.55
C LEU A 528 -1.24 44.40 -26.36
N THR A 529 -0.82 44.58 -25.11
CA THR A 529 0.26 45.48 -24.68
C THR A 529 1.54 44.71 -24.38
N VAL A 530 2.67 45.42 -24.33
CA VAL A 530 3.99 44.83 -24.00
C VAL A 530 3.99 44.09 -22.66
N GLN A 531 3.24 44.60 -21.67
CA GLN A 531 3.13 43.99 -20.33
C GLN A 531 2.37 42.65 -20.35
N GLN A 532 1.52 42.44 -21.36
CA GLN A 532 0.71 41.23 -21.50
C GLN A 532 1.39 40.12 -22.30
N ILE A 533 2.56 40.37 -22.91
CA ILE A 533 3.29 39.36 -23.69
C ILE A 533 3.70 38.18 -22.80
N SER A 534 4.22 38.42 -21.60
CA SER A 534 4.62 37.33 -20.69
C SER A 534 3.40 36.52 -20.20
N PRO A 535 2.29 37.13 -19.73
CA PRO A 535 1.03 36.40 -19.49
C PRO A 535 0.54 35.60 -20.70
N LEU A 536 0.55 36.19 -21.90
CA LEU A 536 0.16 35.54 -23.15
C LEU A 536 1.00 34.28 -23.41
N VAL A 537 2.33 34.40 -23.35
CA VAL A 537 3.28 33.30 -23.54
C VAL A 537 3.02 32.16 -22.55
N ASN A 538 2.78 32.50 -21.28
CA ASN A 538 2.50 31.50 -20.25
C ASN A 538 1.20 30.73 -20.53
N GLU A 539 0.14 31.40 -20.96
CA GLU A 539 -1.12 30.73 -21.29
C GLU A 539 -0.99 29.89 -22.58
N PHE A 540 -0.33 30.39 -23.63
CA PHE A 540 -0.04 29.59 -24.83
C PHE A 540 0.86 28.38 -24.56
N HIS A 541 1.80 28.48 -23.63
CA HIS A 541 2.61 27.35 -23.18
C HIS A 541 1.74 26.29 -22.51
N ARG A 542 0.85 26.68 -21.58
CA ARG A 542 -0.11 25.77 -20.94
C ARG A 542 -1.04 25.13 -21.95
N MET A 543 -1.55 25.89 -22.92
CA MET A 543 -2.38 25.35 -24.02
C MET A 543 -1.62 24.32 -24.83
N SER A 544 -0.36 24.59 -25.20
CA SER A 544 0.50 23.65 -25.95
C SER A 544 0.69 22.33 -25.20
N GLU A 545 0.96 22.39 -23.89
CA GLU A 545 1.06 21.18 -23.06
C GLU A 545 -0.25 20.39 -22.99
N ASN A 546 -1.38 21.09 -22.80
CA ASN A 546 -2.69 20.45 -22.73
C ASN A 546 -3.07 19.80 -24.07
N PHE A 547 -2.80 20.47 -25.20
CA PHE A 547 -3.00 19.90 -26.52
C PHE A 547 -2.17 18.63 -26.75
N ARG A 548 -0.89 18.61 -26.35
CA ARG A 548 -0.05 17.40 -26.46
C ARG A 548 -0.65 16.23 -25.69
N LYS A 549 -1.09 16.46 -24.45
CA LYS A 549 -1.75 15.44 -23.63
C LYS A 549 -3.05 14.93 -24.28
N LEU A 550 -3.85 15.81 -24.89
CA LEU A 550 -5.10 15.43 -25.56
C LEU A 550 -4.85 14.63 -26.85
N ILE A 551 -3.76 14.87 -27.58
CA ILE A 551 -3.41 14.13 -28.81
C ILE A 551 -3.02 12.66 -28.52
N GLU A 552 -2.50 12.39 -27.32
CA GLU A 552 -2.18 11.02 -26.89
C GLU A 552 -3.43 10.17 -26.60
N ILE A 553 -4.59 10.81 -26.44
CA ILE A 553 -5.87 10.15 -26.19
C ILE A 553 -6.45 9.61 -27.51
N ASN A 554 -7.17 8.49 -27.42
CA ASN A 554 -7.77 7.81 -28.55
C ASN A 554 -9.12 8.45 -28.95
N PHE A 555 -9.07 9.66 -29.50
CA PHE A 555 -10.20 10.33 -30.15
C PHE A 555 -10.36 9.89 -31.63
N ASP A 556 -11.49 10.25 -32.26
CA ASP A 556 -11.63 10.09 -33.71
C ASP A 556 -10.47 10.75 -34.47
N SER A 557 -10.00 10.06 -35.51
CA SER A 557 -8.98 10.54 -36.46
C SER A 557 -9.16 12.00 -36.90
N LYS A 558 -10.39 12.42 -37.19
CA LYS A 558 -10.69 13.79 -37.64
C LYS A 558 -10.44 14.81 -36.53
N ILE A 559 -10.82 14.50 -35.29
CA ILE A 559 -10.57 15.38 -34.14
C ILE A 559 -9.08 15.40 -33.80
N LYS A 560 -8.37 14.29 -33.98
CA LYS A 560 -6.92 14.23 -33.77
C LYS A 560 -6.16 15.13 -34.75
N GLU A 561 -6.57 15.15 -36.02
CA GLU A 561 -6.05 16.09 -37.02
C GLU A 561 -6.37 17.55 -36.65
N GLU A 562 -7.58 17.81 -36.16
CA GLU A 562 -7.99 19.15 -35.71
C GLU A 562 -7.17 19.61 -34.49
N LEU A 563 -6.95 18.74 -33.49
CA LEU A 563 -6.08 18.98 -32.33
C LEU A 563 -4.64 19.29 -32.74
N GLN A 564 -4.10 18.55 -33.73
CA GLN A 564 -2.76 18.80 -34.27
C GLN A 564 -2.68 20.15 -34.98
N SER A 565 -3.69 20.52 -35.76
CA SER A 565 -3.79 21.83 -36.41
C SER A 565 -3.79 22.96 -35.38
N GLN A 566 -4.60 22.84 -34.32
CA GLN A 566 -4.64 23.82 -33.23
C GLN A 566 -3.31 23.89 -32.45
N LEU A 567 -2.64 22.75 -32.22
CA LEU A 567 -1.32 22.72 -31.59
C LEU A 567 -0.26 23.43 -32.44
N LEU A 568 -0.27 23.26 -33.76
CA LEU A 568 0.66 23.94 -34.67
C LEU A 568 0.45 25.46 -34.62
N MET A 569 -0.80 25.91 -34.64
CA MET A 569 -1.15 27.33 -34.50
C MET A 569 -0.71 27.90 -33.15
N THR A 570 -0.98 27.17 -32.06
CA THR A 570 -0.56 27.50 -30.69
C THR A 570 0.96 27.62 -30.58
N ASN A 571 1.71 26.67 -31.15
CA ASN A 571 3.17 26.69 -31.12
C ASN A 571 3.77 27.82 -31.97
N SER A 572 3.15 28.17 -33.10
CA SER A 572 3.58 29.33 -33.90
C SER A 572 3.53 30.61 -33.07
N ILE A 573 2.39 30.85 -32.39
CA ILE A 573 2.18 32.03 -31.54
C ILE A 573 3.13 31.99 -30.33
N LEU A 574 3.27 30.83 -29.68
CA LEU A 574 4.16 30.63 -28.53
C LEU A 574 5.63 30.94 -28.88
N ASN A 575 6.14 30.36 -29.97
CA ASN A 575 7.53 30.55 -30.37
C ASN A 575 7.85 32.02 -30.68
N ARG A 576 6.92 32.73 -31.31
CA ARG A 576 7.08 34.17 -31.58
C ARG A 576 6.95 35.01 -30.32
N GLY A 577 6.04 34.65 -29.42
CA GLY A 577 5.90 35.29 -28.12
C GLY A 577 7.17 35.14 -27.26
N LEU A 578 7.76 33.94 -27.21
CA LEU A 578 9.04 33.67 -26.52
C LEU A 578 10.19 34.48 -27.13
N ALA A 579 10.31 34.46 -28.46
CA ALA A 579 11.32 35.25 -29.16
C ALA A 579 11.17 36.74 -28.90
N PHE A 580 9.94 37.25 -28.75
CA PHE A 580 9.70 38.64 -28.42
C PHE A 580 10.01 38.93 -26.94
N GLU A 581 9.59 38.07 -26.01
CA GLU A 581 9.86 38.20 -24.57
C GLU A 581 11.36 38.21 -24.24
N GLU A 582 12.17 37.44 -24.97
CA GLU A 582 13.63 37.46 -24.85
C GLU A 582 14.26 38.79 -25.26
N MET A 583 13.63 39.51 -26.19
CA MET A 583 14.11 40.81 -26.68
C MET A 583 13.59 41.99 -25.84
N LEU A 584 12.58 41.79 -24.99
CA LEU A 584 12.06 42.86 -24.15
C LEU A 584 13.06 43.21 -23.04
N PRO A 585 13.27 44.52 -22.75
CA PRO A 585 14.06 44.95 -21.62
C PRO A 585 13.34 44.55 -20.33
N LYS A 586 13.65 43.37 -19.79
CA LYS A 586 13.14 42.95 -18.48
C LYS A 586 13.58 44.01 -17.47
N THR A 587 12.62 44.74 -16.91
CA THR A 587 12.78 45.58 -15.71
C THR A 587 13.13 44.68 -14.53
N ARG A 588 14.33 44.11 -14.52
CA ARG A 588 14.87 43.46 -13.32
C ARG A 588 15.22 44.55 -12.33
N SER A 589 14.81 44.34 -11.09
CA SER A 589 15.10 45.17 -9.92
C SER A 589 16.56 45.63 -9.93
N LYS A 590 16.79 46.93 -9.68
CA LYS A 590 18.12 47.44 -9.38
C LYS A 590 18.70 46.60 -8.24
N PHE A 591 19.71 45.81 -8.54
CA PHE A 591 20.40 44.98 -7.56
C PHE A 591 21.26 45.92 -6.71
N ASP A 592 20.87 46.12 -5.45
CA ASP A 592 21.62 46.96 -4.53
C ASP A 592 22.72 46.13 -3.86
N LEU A 593 23.96 46.28 -4.34
CA LEU A 593 25.13 45.55 -3.85
C LEU A 593 25.35 45.73 -2.34
N THR A 594 24.87 46.85 -1.77
CA THR A 594 25.03 47.15 -0.35
C THR A 594 24.13 46.31 0.57
N LYS A 595 23.12 45.62 0.01
CA LYS A 595 22.18 44.77 0.77
C LYS A 595 22.57 43.28 0.80
N LEU A 596 23.69 42.91 0.19
CA LEU A 596 24.17 41.53 0.16
C LEU A 596 24.85 41.19 1.50
N ALA A 597 24.37 40.14 2.17
CA ALA A 597 24.89 39.72 3.47
C ALA A 597 26.25 39.01 3.32
N MET A 598 27.14 39.23 4.30
CA MET A 598 28.34 38.40 4.46
C MET A 598 27.90 37.00 4.88
N MET A 599 28.37 35.97 4.19
CA MET A 599 28.01 34.58 4.48
C MET A 599 29.17 33.87 5.18
N SER A 600 28.93 33.33 6.38
CA SER A 600 29.88 32.42 7.02
C SER A 600 29.95 31.12 6.23
N LEU A 601 31.15 30.59 6.00
CA LEU A 601 31.28 29.26 5.39
C LEU A 601 30.67 28.20 6.32
N PRO A 602 29.89 27.24 5.77
CA PRO A 602 29.40 26.13 6.57
C PRO A 602 30.58 25.29 7.04
N ARG A 603 30.70 25.12 8.36
CA ARG A 603 31.69 24.21 8.96
C ARG A 603 31.31 22.79 8.58
N ILE A 604 32.29 22.01 8.11
CA ILE A 604 32.09 20.58 7.84
C ILE A 604 31.94 19.90 9.20
N ASP A 605 30.81 19.23 9.45
CA ASP A 605 30.61 18.43 10.65
C ASP A 605 31.70 17.35 10.76
N GLU A 606 32.17 17.05 11.98
CA GLU A 606 33.29 16.11 12.23
C GLU A 606 33.10 14.74 11.55
N GLU A 607 31.84 14.32 11.38
CA GLU A 607 31.47 13.07 10.70
C GLU A 607 31.87 13.02 9.21
N HIS A 608 32.08 14.17 8.56
CA HIS A 608 32.37 14.30 7.13
C HIS A 608 33.83 14.72 6.85
N ALA A 609 34.60 15.03 7.91
CA ALA A 609 35.99 15.47 7.81
C ALA A 609 36.94 14.42 7.21
N GLY A 610 36.58 13.13 7.28
CA GLY A 610 37.34 12.03 6.68
C GLY A 610 37.01 11.73 5.21
N ILE A 611 35.94 12.31 4.66
CA ILE A 611 35.45 12.04 3.29
C ILE A 611 35.82 13.19 2.35
N ILE A 612 35.87 14.41 2.87
CA ILE A 612 36.20 15.62 2.13
C ILE A 612 37.56 16.07 2.62
N ASP A 613 38.57 15.93 1.77
CA ASP A 613 39.89 16.51 2.04
C ASP A 613 39.74 18.04 2.16
N PRO A 614 40.05 18.65 3.32
CA PRO A 614 39.92 20.10 3.51
C PRO A 614 40.74 20.91 2.50
N GLU A 615 41.81 20.34 1.92
CA GLU A 615 42.57 20.98 0.84
C GLU A 615 41.78 21.10 -0.47
N TYR A 616 40.69 20.34 -0.64
CA TYR A 616 39.83 20.35 -1.83
C TYR A 616 38.61 21.27 -1.71
N LEU A 617 38.30 21.75 -0.51
CA LEU A 617 37.44 22.94 -0.33
C LEU A 617 38.29 24.18 -0.55
N VAL A 618 38.47 24.55 -1.81
CA VAL A 618 39.17 25.78 -2.21
C VAL A 618 38.42 26.96 -1.59
N GLY A 619 38.94 27.47 -0.48
CA GLY A 619 38.22 28.37 0.42
C GLY A 619 37.89 29.72 -0.22
N PHE A 620 36.78 30.29 0.24
CA PHE A 620 36.50 31.71 0.12
C PHE A 620 36.82 32.33 1.47
N GLY A 621 37.75 33.28 1.50
CA GLY A 621 38.01 34.06 2.70
C GLY A 621 38.35 35.48 2.35
N ASP A 622 38.31 36.32 3.37
CA ASP A 622 38.67 37.72 3.27
C ASP A 622 39.99 37.93 3.99
N ILE A 623 40.77 38.91 3.52
CA ILE A 623 42.02 39.29 4.18
C ILE A 623 41.85 40.70 4.67
N GLU A 624 41.92 40.86 5.98
CA GLU A 624 41.98 42.16 6.61
C GLU A 624 43.45 42.57 6.76
N TRP A 625 43.78 43.79 6.32
CA TRP A 625 45.13 44.33 6.39
C TRP A 625 45.21 45.47 7.40
N ASP A 626 46.10 45.31 8.37
CA ASP A 626 46.40 46.29 9.39
C ASP A 626 47.67 47.08 9.01
N ILE A 627 47.48 48.34 8.62
CA ILE A 627 48.56 49.26 8.23
C ILE A 627 49.58 49.49 9.36
N ASN A 628 49.16 49.37 10.62
CA ASN A 628 49.98 49.67 11.79
C ASN A 628 51.01 48.57 12.05
N LYS A 629 50.63 47.32 11.76
CA LYS A 629 51.49 46.15 11.92
C LYS A 629 52.33 45.86 10.68
N CYS A 630 51.88 46.30 9.50
CA CYS A 630 52.51 45.97 8.23
C CYS A 630 53.88 46.64 8.06
N LEU A 631 54.91 45.83 7.76
CA LEU A 631 56.27 46.31 7.45
C LEU A 631 56.49 46.65 5.97
N ALA A 632 55.47 46.48 5.11
CA ALA A 632 55.59 46.60 3.65
C ALA A 632 56.81 45.83 3.10
N CYS A 633 57.02 44.61 3.58
CA CYS A 633 58.17 43.76 3.22
C CYS A 633 57.93 42.88 1.99
N ALA A 634 56.75 42.96 1.38
CA ALA A 634 56.29 42.13 0.25
C ALA A 634 56.26 40.61 0.47
N SER A 635 56.61 40.09 1.66
CA SER A 635 56.66 38.63 1.89
C SER A 635 55.32 37.91 1.66
N CYS A 636 54.20 38.60 1.93
CA CYS A 636 52.86 38.07 1.66
C CYS A 636 52.55 37.93 0.16
N GLN A 637 53.12 38.79 -0.68
CA GLN A 637 53.01 38.71 -2.14
C GLN A 637 53.85 37.55 -2.68
N GLU A 638 55.09 37.40 -2.20
CA GLU A 638 56.01 36.34 -2.64
C GLU A 638 55.48 34.93 -2.34
N ILE A 639 54.80 34.75 -1.20
CA ILE A 639 54.28 33.44 -0.78
C ILE A 639 52.90 33.11 -1.35
N CYS A 640 52.22 34.10 -1.95
CA CYS A 640 50.86 33.91 -2.47
C CYS A 640 50.90 33.08 -3.76
N PRO A 641 50.38 31.85 -3.78
CA PRO A 641 50.52 30.95 -4.94
C PRO A 641 49.77 31.47 -6.18
N GLU A 642 48.74 32.30 -5.99
CA GLU A 642 47.90 32.86 -7.05
C GLU A 642 48.13 34.37 -7.22
N SER A 643 49.11 34.95 -6.53
CA SER A 643 49.40 36.41 -6.57
C SER A 643 48.18 37.29 -6.25
N ALA A 644 47.30 36.81 -5.38
CA ALA A 644 46.07 37.51 -4.98
C ALA A 644 46.32 38.68 -4.01
N VAL A 645 47.53 38.78 -3.46
CA VAL A 645 47.96 39.84 -2.55
C VAL A 645 49.16 40.52 -3.19
N ASN A 646 49.10 41.84 -3.37
CA ASN A 646 50.17 42.63 -3.97
C ASN A 646 50.54 43.82 -3.08
N LEU A 647 51.82 44.11 -2.94
CA LEU A 647 52.27 45.34 -2.31
C LEU A 647 52.28 46.45 -3.37
N VAL A 648 51.38 47.40 -3.22
CA VAL A 648 51.32 48.60 -4.04
C VAL A 648 52.20 49.66 -3.39
N ASN A 649 53.13 50.23 -4.18
CA ASN A 649 54.04 51.30 -3.76
C ASN A 649 53.29 52.65 -3.69
N GLU A 650 52.24 52.70 -2.87
CA GLU A 650 51.42 53.87 -2.63
C GLU A 650 51.27 54.05 -1.12
N TRP A 651 51.58 55.26 -0.64
CA TRP A 651 51.40 55.62 0.76
C TRP A 651 50.15 56.48 0.91
N ASP A 652 49.16 55.94 1.62
CA ASP A 652 47.95 56.65 2.03
C ASP A 652 48.26 57.62 3.18
N LEU A 653 48.82 58.79 2.80
CA LEU A 653 49.06 59.87 3.74
C LEU A 653 47.78 60.44 4.37
N PRO A 654 46.65 60.62 3.65
CA PRO A 654 45.41 61.06 4.27
C PRO A 654 45.01 60.20 5.48
N ALA A 655 44.99 58.87 5.32
CA ALA A 655 44.69 57.93 6.41
C ALA A 655 45.72 58.01 7.55
N THR A 656 47.01 58.17 7.21
CA THR A 656 48.09 58.33 8.19
C THR A 656 47.92 59.59 9.05
N PHE A 657 47.35 60.67 8.50
CA PHE A 657 47.06 61.90 9.24
C PHE A 657 45.85 61.78 10.16
N GLU A 658 44.94 60.85 9.88
CA GLU A 658 43.72 60.59 10.66
C GLU A 658 43.93 59.63 11.84
N MET A 659 45.10 58.98 11.91
CA MET A 659 45.47 58.12 13.03
C MET A 659 45.45 58.89 14.36
N SER A 660 44.83 58.29 15.38
CA SER A 660 44.80 58.81 16.74
C SER A 660 46.17 58.72 17.42
N GLU A 661 46.39 59.43 18.53
CA GLU A 661 47.64 59.30 19.31
C GLU A 661 47.82 57.88 19.86
N GLU A 662 46.74 57.19 20.19
CA GLU A 662 46.75 55.78 20.62
C GLU A 662 47.20 54.83 19.49
N ASP A 663 46.74 55.07 18.25
CA ASP A 663 47.21 54.30 17.08
C ASP A 663 48.69 54.55 16.80
N LEU A 664 49.18 55.77 17.04
CA LEU A 664 50.59 56.12 16.87
C LEU A 664 51.48 55.43 17.90
N GLU A 665 51.02 55.24 19.13
CA GLU A 665 51.76 54.51 20.19
C GLU A 665 51.93 53.02 19.87
N ASN A 666 50.99 52.43 19.12
CA ASN A 666 51.06 51.04 18.67
C ASN A 666 52.01 50.81 17.49
N LEU A 667 52.57 51.87 16.88
CA LEU A 667 53.54 51.76 15.80
C LEU A 667 54.97 51.53 16.31
N PRO A 668 55.83 50.85 15.53
CA PRO A 668 57.26 50.80 15.80
C PRO A 668 57.85 52.21 15.99
N GLU A 669 58.76 52.36 16.97
CA GLU A 669 59.24 53.68 17.45
C GLU A 669 59.72 54.60 16.32
N ASN A 670 60.43 54.05 15.32
CA ASN A 670 60.94 54.80 14.18
C ASN A 670 59.82 55.31 13.26
N ARG A 671 58.77 54.50 13.05
CA ARG A 671 57.62 54.86 12.21
C ARG A 671 56.73 55.87 12.91
N ARG A 672 56.53 55.73 14.21
CA ARG A 672 55.85 56.72 15.07
C ARG A 672 56.55 58.09 14.99
N LYS A 673 57.86 58.13 15.23
CA LYS A 673 58.65 59.37 15.17
C LYS A 673 58.59 60.02 13.78
N LEU A 674 58.66 59.22 12.71
CA LEU A 674 58.56 59.73 11.34
C LEU A 674 57.18 60.31 11.05
N ILE A 675 56.09 59.63 11.42
CA ILE A 675 54.74 60.14 11.19
C ILE A 675 54.47 61.39 12.02
N GLN A 676 54.93 61.44 13.28
CA GLN A 676 54.87 62.64 14.11
C GLN A 676 55.66 63.80 13.50
N LEU A 677 56.87 63.53 12.99
CA LEU A 677 57.66 64.53 12.27
C LEU A 677 56.93 65.04 11.03
N ILE A 678 56.33 64.16 10.23
CA ILE A 678 55.55 64.52 9.04
C ILE A 678 54.32 65.35 9.43
N LYS A 679 53.58 64.95 10.48
CA LYS A 679 52.44 65.72 11.02
C LYS A 679 52.86 67.11 11.49
N ASN A 680 54.01 67.22 12.18
CA ASN A 680 54.53 68.48 12.72
C ASN A 680 55.09 69.42 11.63
N LEU A 681 55.61 68.86 10.53
CA LEU A 681 56.13 69.63 9.40
C LEU A 681 55.03 70.02 8.39
N ALA A 682 53.84 69.43 8.48
CA ALA A 682 52.78 69.64 7.51
C ALA A 682 52.12 71.01 7.67
N VAL A 683 52.26 71.86 6.65
CA VAL A 683 51.59 73.17 6.57
C VAL A 683 50.10 73.01 6.20
N LYS A 684 49.75 71.94 5.47
CA LYS A 684 48.38 71.56 5.11
C LYS A 684 48.24 70.04 5.17
N LYS A 685 47.07 69.55 5.61
CA LYS A 685 46.73 68.12 5.57
C LYS A 685 46.77 67.63 4.11
N PRO A 686 47.43 66.51 3.82
CA PRO A 686 47.43 65.93 2.48
C PRO A 686 46.05 65.36 2.13
N ASP A 687 45.59 65.67 0.93
CA ASP A 687 44.26 65.27 0.42
C ASP A 687 44.34 64.04 -0.52
N LYS A 688 45.56 63.56 -0.83
CA LYS A 688 45.81 62.46 -1.77
C LYS A 688 46.96 61.57 -1.28
N SER A 689 46.88 60.30 -1.64
CA SER A 689 47.99 59.34 -1.51
C SER A 689 49.16 59.74 -2.40
N ILE A 690 50.38 59.31 -2.01
CA ILE A 690 51.60 59.54 -2.77
C ILE A 690 52.13 58.21 -3.31
N LYS A 691 52.49 58.20 -4.59
CA LYS A 691 53.20 57.08 -5.21
C LYS A 691 54.66 57.11 -4.76
N LEU A 692 55.11 55.99 -4.21
CA LEU A 692 56.48 55.77 -3.79
C LEU A 692 57.31 55.22 -4.97
N PRO A 693 58.62 55.47 -5.00
CA PRO A 693 59.52 54.79 -5.93
C PRO A 693 59.40 53.26 -5.79
N GLU A 694 59.62 52.55 -6.89
CA GLU A 694 59.64 51.08 -6.87
C GLU A 694 60.69 50.55 -5.88
N ASN A 695 60.38 49.46 -5.18
CA ASN A 695 61.22 48.84 -4.15
C ASN A 695 61.45 49.68 -2.88
N THR A 696 60.61 50.69 -2.61
CA THR A 696 60.64 51.42 -1.33
C THR A 696 60.06 50.54 -0.22
N LEU A 697 60.90 49.73 0.42
CA LEU A 697 60.50 48.90 1.56
C LEU A 697 60.18 49.77 2.79
N GLY A 698 59.18 49.35 3.57
CA GLY A 698 58.76 50.05 4.80
C GLY A 698 57.54 50.98 4.64
N PHE A 699 57.16 51.32 3.41
CA PHE A 699 55.94 52.09 3.11
C PHE A 699 55.23 51.48 1.90
N GLY A 700 53.92 51.31 2.00
CA GLY A 700 53.11 50.75 0.92
C GLY A 700 51.77 50.24 1.43
N LYS A 701 50.87 49.98 0.49
CA LYS A 701 49.53 49.44 0.75
C LYS A 701 49.46 48.02 0.24
N VAL A 702 48.92 47.12 1.05
CA VAL A 702 48.59 45.78 0.58
C VAL A 702 47.26 45.85 -0.16
N ASP A 703 47.28 45.48 -1.43
CA ASP A 703 46.10 45.32 -2.27
C ASP A 703 45.73 43.84 -2.37
N TYR A 704 44.44 43.57 -2.26
CA TYR A 704 43.90 42.23 -2.13
C TYR A 704 42.82 41.99 -3.18
N ASN A 705 43.00 40.96 -4.01
CA ASN A 705 41.99 40.54 -4.98
C ASN A 705 41.26 39.26 -4.52
N PRO A 706 40.02 39.37 -3.98
CA PRO A 706 39.23 38.22 -3.55
C PRO A 706 38.87 37.25 -4.68
N LEU A 707 38.87 37.70 -5.94
CA LEU A 707 38.54 36.83 -7.08
C LEU A 707 39.61 35.74 -7.31
N ILE A 708 40.85 36.08 -7.00
CA ILE A 708 42.04 35.26 -7.27
C ILE A 708 42.47 34.47 -6.01
N CYS A 709 42.22 35.00 -4.81
CA CYS A 709 42.65 34.40 -3.56
C CYS A 709 42.03 33.04 -3.26
N ILE A 710 42.82 31.96 -3.29
CA ILE A 710 42.38 30.59 -2.95
C ILE A 710 42.26 30.30 -1.45
N ALA A 711 42.33 31.33 -0.60
CA ALA A 711 42.18 31.21 0.85
C ALA A 711 43.16 30.23 1.52
N CYS A 712 44.37 30.09 0.98
CA CYS A 712 45.38 29.14 1.47
C CYS A 712 46.06 29.51 2.79
N ARG A 713 45.71 30.66 3.41
CA ARG A 713 46.30 31.23 4.65
C ARG A 713 47.80 31.51 4.68
N LYS A 714 48.56 31.08 3.68
CA LYS A 714 50.03 31.29 3.62
C LYS A 714 50.49 32.74 3.81
N CYS A 715 49.70 33.71 3.36
CA CYS A 715 50.03 35.14 3.51
C CYS A 715 49.90 35.64 4.96
N GLU A 716 48.97 35.11 5.75
CA GLU A 716 48.83 35.36 7.19
C GLU A 716 49.97 34.67 7.95
N ASP A 717 50.19 33.38 7.70
CA ASP A 717 51.24 32.59 8.36
C ASP A 717 52.66 33.17 8.17
N ARG A 718 52.91 33.74 6.99
CA ARG A 718 54.21 34.31 6.62
C ARG A 718 54.37 35.75 7.09
N CYS A 719 53.30 36.44 7.47
CA CYS A 719 53.38 37.84 7.84
C CYS A 719 54.11 38.00 9.18
N PRO A 720 55.31 38.61 9.22
CA PRO A 720 56.17 38.59 10.41
C PRO A 720 55.57 39.30 11.62
N ASN A 721 54.64 40.23 11.41
CA ASN A 721 53.95 40.98 12.45
C ASN A 721 52.45 40.67 12.51
N SER A 722 51.99 39.61 11.85
CA SER A 722 50.56 39.27 11.76
C SER A 722 49.69 40.46 11.31
N ALA A 723 50.19 41.22 10.34
CA ALA A 723 49.52 42.39 9.77
C ALA A 723 48.42 42.04 8.77
N LEU A 724 48.33 40.77 8.38
CA LEU A 724 47.22 40.22 7.61
C LEU A 724 46.48 39.26 8.52
N THR A 725 45.17 39.41 8.62
CA THR A 725 44.29 38.51 9.36
C THR A 725 43.32 37.89 8.37
N PHE A 726 43.26 36.56 8.35
CA PHE A 726 42.40 35.83 7.44
C PHE A 726 41.07 35.49 8.11
N HIS A 727 39.97 35.78 7.42
CA HIS A 727 38.63 35.49 7.89
C HIS A 727 37.91 34.46 7.00
N GLU A 728 37.28 33.46 7.61
CA GLU A 728 36.51 32.39 6.93
C GLU A 728 35.07 32.81 6.59
N TYR A 729 34.88 34.02 6.06
CA TYR A 729 33.58 34.47 5.56
C TYR A 729 33.66 34.91 4.10
N TRP A 730 32.52 34.86 3.43
CA TRP A 730 32.37 35.25 2.04
C TRP A 730 31.91 36.71 1.95
N ASN A 731 32.82 37.59 1.49
CA ASN A 731 32.52 38.99 1.19
C ASN A 731 31.94 39.12 -0.23
N PHE A 732 30.70 38.63 -0.38
CA PHE A 732 29.99 38.66 -1.65
C PHE A 732 29.86 40.07 -2.26
N PRO A 733 29.63 41.16 -1.48
CA PRO A 733 29.66 42.53 -2.00
C PRO A 733 30.97 42.89 -2.70
N ALA A 734 32.12 42.65 -2.07
CA ALA A 734 33.44 42.99 -2.63
C ALA A 734 33.74 42.20 -3.90
N ILE A 735 33.37 40.92 -3.92
CA ILE A 735 33.51 40.03 -5.09
C ILE A 735 32.68 40.53 -6.26
N MET A 736 31.41 40.90 -6.01
CA MET A 736 30.53 41.43 -7.05
C MET A 736 30.99 42.81 -7.55
N LYS A 737 31.54 43.64 -6.68
CA LYS A 737 32.14 44.93 -7.06
C LYS A 737 33.31 44.73 -8.02
N ASN A 738 34.28 43.88 -7.68
CA ASN A 738 35.42 43.60 -8.54
C ASN A 738 34.98 42.94 -9.87
N LEU A 739 34.00 42.03 -9.85
CA LEU A 739 33.45 41.43 -11.08
C LEU A 739 32.79 42.44 -12.01
N LEU A 740 32.16 43.49 -11.47
CA LEU A 740 31.48 44.54 -12.24
C LEU A 740 32.41 45.68 -12.66
N GLU A 741 33.50 45.92 -11.94
CA GLU A 741 34.53 46.90 -12.31
C GLU A 741 35.52 46.35 -13.35
N GLU A 742 35.77 45.04 -13.36
CA GLU A 742 36.71 44.37 -14.28
C GLU A 742 36.07 43.77 -15.55
N GLY A 743 34.74 43.71 -15.64
CA GLY A 743 33.97 43.14 -16.78
C GLY A 743 33.18 44.18 -17.55
#